data_AF-A0A437PTD9-F1
#
_entry.id   AF-A0A437PTD9-F1
#
_cell.length_a   1.000
_cell.length_b   1.000
_cell.length_c   1.000
_cell.angle_alpha   90.00
_cell.angle_beta   90.00
_cell.angle_gamma   90.00
#
_symmetry.space_group_name_H-M   'P 1'
#
loop_
_entity.id
_entity.type
_entity.pdbx_description
1 polymer ?
#
loop_
_entity_poly.entity_id
_entity_poly.type
_entity_poly.pdbx_seq_one_letter_code
_entity_poly.pdbx_strand_id
1 'polypeptide(L)'
;MISNFKYREDFSLRHNNSNPDDIKKMLSVIGVDSIDTLIQQTVPEKIRLKRPLQLPEAQTEFEFLQDFKQIAQQNIVAKSHIGLGYYNTIVPSVILRNILENPSWYTAYTPYQAEIAQGRLEMLLNFQTMIIDLTGMEIANASLLDEGTSAAEAMNMLYHQRPSSKENAKTLFVSELCLPQTIDVLKTRAEPIGIQIEIGNHEKVELNNEKYFAVLVQYPAANGEVFDYQDLVGKAKEKEIATIVAADLLALTLLTPPGEWGADVVIGTSQRLGVPMGFGGPHAAYFATLDKYKRFLPGRIIGVSVDSEGNRALRMALQTREQHIRREKATSNICTAQVLLSIMAAAYAVYHGPQGLKNISGKVFGLTTLLAAGLNKLGFITENKSYFDTLTVQTGDLTAEIREIAEEKNRNFLYYKKDSSKLSISLDETTSEEDVTDILAIFQRVLGKGIIGEELELKNPLAPNQIRTSDFLTHPVFNSYHSEHGMLRYLKSLENKDLSMVHSMISLGSCTMKLNATSEMIPVTWPELGNIHPFAPAYQTKGYQHLIIQLSRWLCEITGFAAMSMQPNSGAQGEYAGLMVIRAYHESRGDAHRNIALIPSSAHGTNPASAVMAGMKVVVTACDENGNIDVADLRAKAEEHKDNLSCLMVTYPSTHGVFEETIIEICQMIHEFGGQVYMDGANMNAQVGLTSPATIGADVCHLNLHKTFCIPHGGGGPGMGPIGVAPQLVPFLPGHVMTDSVDAEKHGAVSAGPVGSANILAISYAYIAMMGADGLTQATKTAILNANYIKSRLEKEFSILYTGSKGRCAHEMIVDCRPFKQSAGVEAEDIAKRLMDYGFHAPTLSFPVAGTLMIEPTESENLDELNRFIDALLSIREEIKEIENGSADKANNVLKNAPHTQSVVISGEWTRPYSREKAVFPLEYIKANKFWPSVSRINSAHGDRNLVCACEPTSSYA
;
A
#
# COMPACT_ATOMS: atom_id res chain seq x y z
N MET A 1 47.60 20.82 10.90
CA MET A 1 46.81 19.74 10.29
C MET A 1 46.77 18.58 11.26
N ILE A 2 45.58 18.14 11.68
CA ILE A 2 45.41 16.91 12.49
C ILE A 2 45.04 15.81 11.49
N SER A 3 45.86 14.76 11.38
CA SER A 3 45.54 13.60 10.53
C SER A 3 44.38 12.83 11.16
N ASN A 4 43.27 12.66 10.43
CA ASN A 4 42.09 11.91 10.88
C ASN A 4 41.75 10.77 9.91
N PHE A 5 42.70 9.85 9.70
CA PHE A 5 42.56 8.71 8.78
C PHE A 5 41.55 7.65 9.25
N LYS A 6 41.03 7.76 10.49
CA LYS A 6 40.00 6.89 11.06
C LYS A 6 38.59 7.46 10.94
N TYR A 7 38.43 8.65 10.35
CA TYR A 7 37.12 9.25 10.14
C TYR A 7 36.24 8.33 9.28
N ARG A 8 35.04 8.04 9.77
CA ARG A 8 33.95 7.38 9.04
C ARG A 8 32.73 8.26 9.19
N GLU A 9 31.98 8.43 8.10
CA GLU A 9 30.73 9.18 8.13
C GLU A 9 29.66 8.38 8.85
N ASP A 10 28.94 9.02 9.75
CA ASP A 10 27.85 8.42 10.51
C ASP A 10 26.51 8.83 9.89
N PHE A 11 25.81 7.85 9.29
CA PHE A 11 24.50 8.07 8.68
C PHE A 11 23.46 8.56 9.68
N SER A 12 23.56 8.17 10.95
CA SER A 12 22.61 8.61 11.98
C SER A 12 22.61 10.13 12.17
N LEU A 13 23.72 10.82 11.86
CA LEU A 13 23.80 12.29 11.88
C LEU A 13 23.11 12.96 10.67
N ARG A 14 22.78 12.18 9.62
CA ARG A 14 21.98 12.62 8.47
C ARG A 14 20.50 12.32 8.67
N HIS A 15 20.20 11.19 9.31
CA HIS A 15 18.83 10.73 9.55
C HIS A 15 18.17 11.38 10.77
N ASN A 16 18.89 11.50 11.88
CA ASN A 16 18.38 12.04 13.14
C ASN A 16 18.79 13.51 13.30
N ASN A 17 17.91 14.33 13.87
CA ASN A 17 18.30 15.63 14.44
C ASN A 17 19.26 15.43 15.62
N SER A 18 20.55 15.46 15.32
CA SER A 18 21.64 15.07 16.24
C SER A 18 22.51 16.25 16.70
N ASN A 19 22.10 17.50 16.44
CA ASN A 19 22.87 18.66 16.86
C ASN A 19 22.86 18.80 18.40
N PRO A 20 23.99 18.66 19.10
CA PRO A 20 24.02 18.68 20.56
C PRO A 20 23.52 19.99 21.17
N ASP A 21 23.78 21.12 20.52
CA ASP A 21 23.34 22.43 21.00
C ASP A 21 21.82 22.58 20.90
N ASP A 22 21.23 22.04 19.84
CA ASP A 22 19.78 22.07 19.65
C ASP A 22 19.08 21.13 20.63
N ILE A 23 19.60 19.91 20.80
CA ILE A 23 19.12 18.97 21.83
C ILE A 23 19.13 19.63 23.21
N LYS A 24 20.24 20.31 23.58
CA LYS A 24 20.34 21.02 24.86
C LYS A 24 19.28 22.12 25.02
N LYS A 25 19.02 22.91 23.98
CA LYS A 25 17.96 23.92 23.98
C LYS A 25 16.59 23.28 24.19
N MET A 26 16.30 22.20 23.48
CA MET A 26 15.02 21.50 23.56
C MET A 26 14.78 20.91 24.95
N LEU A 27 15.78 20.23 25.52
CA LEU A 27 15.71 19.67 26.88
C LEU A 27 15.47 20.76 27.94
N SER A 28 16.10 21.92 27.79
CA SER A 28 15.88 23.08 28.66
C SER A 28 14.42 23.56 28.63
N VAL A 29 13.81 23.63 27.44
CA VAL A 29 12.38 23.99 27.28
C VAL A 29 11.46 22.94 27.88
N ILE A 30 11.80 21.65 27.75
CA ILE A 30 11.05 20.52 28.32
C ILE A 30 11.20 20.46 29.86
N GLY A 31 12.22 21.10 30.41
CA GLY A 31 12.51 21.15 31.85
C GLY A 31 13.26 19.93 32.37
N VAL A 32 14.15 19.34 31.58
CA VAL A 32 15.00 18.19 31.96
C VAL A 32 16.47 18.43 31.61
N ASP A 33 17.38 17.72 32.25
CA ASP A 33 18.83 17.88 32.12
C ASP A 33 19.47 16.98 31.04
N SER A 34 18.81 15.87 30.69
CA SER A 34 19.31 14.92 29.69
C SER A 34 18.18 14.20 28.95
N ILE A 35 18.50 13.67 27.77
CA ILE A 35 17.56 12.82 27.01
C ILE A 35 17.24 11.54 27.78
N ASP A 36 18.19 10.99 28.52
CA ASP A 36 17.96 9.79 29.32
C ASP A 36 16.98 10.08 30.46
N THR A 37 17.03 11.27 31.08
CA THR A 37 16.01 11.72 32.05
C THR A 37 14.63 11.80 31.39
N LEU A 38 14.53 12.33 30.17
CA LEU A 38 13.27 12.35 29.41
C LEU A 38 12.74 10.93 29.19
N ILE A 39 13.56 10.02 28.66
CA ILE A 39 13.17 8.62 28.44
C ILE A 39 12.79 7.94 29.77
N GLN A 40 13.50 8.27 30.85
CA GLN A 40 13.19 7.76 32.18
C GLN A 40 11.81 8.20 32.68
N GLN A 41 11.35 9.37 32.26
CA GLN A 41 10.04 9.92 32.58
C GLN A 41 8.94 9.45 31.61
N THR A 42 9.30 9.04 30.39
CA THR A 42 8.33 8.68 29.34
C THR A 42 8.05 7.18 29.24
N VAL A 43 9.09 6.33 29.20
CA VAL A 43 8.94 4.88 28.97
C VAL A 43 8.92 4.14 30.30
N PRO A 44 7.88 3.38 30.67
CA PRO A 44 7.82 2.68 31.96
C PRO A 44 9.03 1.75 32.19
N GLU A 45 9.61 1.79 33.40
CA GLU A 45 10.84 1.04 33.71
C GLU A 45 10.70 -0.48 33.52
N LYS A 46 9.52 -1.02 33.83
CA LYS A 46 9.22 -2.45 33.74
C LYS A 46 9.38 -3.02 32.33
N ILE A 47 9.12 -2.22 31.29
CA ILE A 47 9.15 -2.67 29.89
C ILE A 47 10.46 -2.34 29.17
N ARG A 48 11.37 -1.59 29.80
CA ARG A 48 12.62 -1.21 29.13
C ARG A 48 13.50 -2.44 28.89
N LEU A 49 14.12 -2.47 27.70
CA LEU A 49 15.12 -3.46 27.36
C LEU A 49 16.23 -3.47 28.42
N LYS A 50 16.62 -4.67 28.85
CA LYS A 50 17.68 -4.87 29.87
C LYS A 50 19.09 -4.87 29.29
N ARG A 51 19.19 -4.97 27.96
CA ARG A 51 20.41 -4.91 27.18
C ARG A 51 20.17 -4.10 25.90
N PRO A 52 21.21 -3.46 25.33
CA PRO A 52 21.12 -2.89 23.98
C PRO A 52 20.77 -3.95 22.92
N LEU A 53 20.32 -3.46 21.76
CA LEU A 53 20.09 -4.29 20.57
C LEU A 53 21.41 -4.92 20.09
N GLN A 54 21.34 -6.19 19.69
CA GLN A 54 22.45 -6.95 19.13
C GLN A 54 22.36 -6.96 17.60
N LEU A 55 22.67 -5.81 17.01
CA LEU A 55 22.74 -5.62 15.56
C LEU A 55 24.19 -5.43 15.11
N PRO A 56 24.52 -5.62 13.82
CA PRO A 56 25.82 -5.30 13.28
C PRO A 56 26.22 -3.85 13.54
N GLU A 57 27.53 -3.56 13.50
CA GLU A 57 28.02 -2.19 13.50
C GLU A 57 27.43 -1.41 12.31
N ALA A 58 27.14 -0.13 12.56
CA ALA A 58 26.61 0.76 11.53
C ALA A 58 27.57 0.89 10.35
N GLN A 59 27.03 0.79 9.14
CA GLN A 59 27.75 1.06 7.90
C GLN A 59 27.63 2.54 7.53
N THR A 60 28.65 3.07 6.86
CA THR A 60 28.49 4.34 6.13
C THR A 60 27.56 4.14 4.93
N GLU A 61 26.98 5.22 4.40
CA GLU A 61 26.16 5.16 3.18
C GLU A 61 26.92 4.53 2.00
N PHE A 62 28.21 4.86 1.87
CA PHE A 62 29.07 4.35 0.82
C PHE A 62 29.33 2.85 0.93
N GLU A 63 29.68 2.37 2.13
CA GLU A 63 29.93 0.96 2.39
C GLU A 63 28.66 0.13 2.16
N PHE A 64 27.50 0.62 2.63
CA PHE A 64 26.22 -0.03 2.40
C PHE A 64 25.96 -0.25 0.90
N LEU A 65 26.07 0.80 0.09
CA LEU A 65 25.82 0.68 -1.35
C LEU A 65 26.79 -0.30 -2.03
N GLN A 66 28.06 -0.32 -1.61
CA GLN A 66 29.04 -1.27 -2.16
C GLN A 66 28.75 -2.72 -1.75
N ASP A 67 28.53 -2.96 -0.46
CA ASP A 67 28.30 -4.30 0.09
C ASP A 67 26.97 -4.86 -0.39
N PHE A 68 25.91 -4.04 -0.37
CA PHE A 68 24.59 -4.45 -0.81
C PHE A 68 24.54 -4.70 -2.32
N LYS A 69 25.34 -3.98 -3.12
CA LYS A 69 25.47 -4.31 -4.55
C LYS A 69 26.04 -5.71 -4.77
N GLN A 70 27.01 -6.13 -3.97
CA GLN A 70 27.56 -7.50 -4.04
C GLN A 70 26.51 -8.55 -3.65
N ILE A 71 25.64 -8.26 -2.68
CA ILE A 71 24.50 -9.13 -2.32
C ILE A 71 23.52 -9.21 -3.49
N ALA A 72 23.10 -8.07 -4.04
CA ALA A 72 22.15 -8.00 -5.14
C ALA A 72 22.67 -8.75 -6.39
N GLN A 73 23.95 -8.63 -6.71
CA GLN A 73 24.60 -9.34 -7.84
C GLN A 73 24.63 -10.87 -7.71
N GLN A 74 24.26 -11.43 -6.56
CA GLN A 74 24.05 -12.88 -6.42
C GLN A 74 22.72 -13.35 -7.02
N ASN A 75 21.81 -12.42 -7.34
CA ASN A 75 20.63 -12.72 -8.15
C ASN A 75 21.02 -12.84 -9.63
N ILE A 76 20.39 -13.76 -10.33
CA ILE A 76 20.55 -13.95 -11.78
C ILE A 76 19.35 -13.31 -12.46
N VAL A 77 19.59 -12.23 -13.22
CA VAL A 77 18.55 -11.56 -14.01
C VAL A 77 18.31 -12.35 -15.30
N ALA A 78 17.52 -13.42 -15.20
CA ALA A 78 17.12 -14.28 -16.32
C ALA A 78 15.94 -13.69 -17.11
N LYS A 79 15.84 -14.02 -18.40
CA LYS A 79 14.63 -13.73 -19.19
C LYS A 79 13.53 -14.71 -18.77
N SER A 80 12.59 -14.22 -17.96
CA SER A 80 11.55 -15.06 -17.37
C SER A 80 10.26 -15.00 -18.19
N HIS A 81 9.90 -16.12 -18.79
CA HIS A 81 8.69 -16.35 -19.57
C HIS A 81 7.67 -17.21 -18.80
N ILE A 82 7.63 -17.04 -17.47
CA ILE A 82 6.77 -17.81 -16.57
C ILE A 82 5.31 -17.30 -16.63
N GLY A 83 5.11 -15.98 -16.77
CA GLY A 83 3.79 -15.36 -16.77
C GLY A 83 3.16 -15.37 -15.38
N LEU A 84 1.97 -15.98 -15.26
CA LEU A 84 1.23 -16.03 -14.00
C LEU A 84 0.99 -14.64 -13.36
N GLY A 85 0.63 -13.64 -14.18
CA GLY A 85 0.32 -12.28 -13.71
C GLY A 85 1.54 -11.37 -13.56
N TYR A 86 2.75 -11.86 -13.81
CA TYR A 86 3.98 -11.07 -13.79
C TYR A 86 4.70 -11.18 -15.13
N TYR A 87 4.89 -10.04 -15.79
CA TYR A 87 5.48 -9.97 -17.12
C TYR A 87 6.54 -8.88 -17.12
N ASN A 88 7.66 -9.12 -17.80
CA ASN A 88 8.66 -8.08 -17.90
C ASN A 88 8.10 -6.89 -18.70
N THR A 89 8.52 -5.68 -18.35
CA THR A 89 8.05 -4.45 -19.01
C THR A 89 9.19 -3.45 -19.07
N ILE A 90 9.13 -2.58 -20.08
CA ILE A 90 10.06 -1.47 -20.22
C ILE A 90 9.49 -0.30 -19.42
N VAL A 91 10.08 -0.01 -18.27
CA VAL A 91 9.78 1.24 -17.54
C VAL A 91 10.36 2.42 -18.32
N PRO A 92 9.55 3.35 -18.84
CA PRO A 92 10.10 4.50 -19.56
C PRO A 92 11.01 5.32 -18.64
N SER A 93 12.23 5.63 -19.10
CA SER A 93 13.24 6.31 -18.27
C SER A 93 12.76 7.65 -17.71
N VAL A 94 11.89 8.37 -18.43
CA VAL A 94 11.28 9.61 -17.94
C VAL A 94 10.35 9.38 -16.75
N ILE A 95 9.65 8.25 -16.70
CA ILE A 95 8.78 7.85 -15.57
C ILE A 95 9.65 7.34 -14.42
N LEU A 96 10.62 6.47 -14.69
CA LEU A 96 11.56 5.95 -13.69
C LEU A 96 12.22 7.11 -12.93
N ARG A 97 12.84 8.04 -13.65
CA ARG A 97 13.61 9.13 -13.07
C ARG A 97 12.75 10.21 -12.41
N ASN A 98 11.62 10.58 -13.02
CA ASN A 98 10.85 11.75 -12.58
C ASN A 98 9.62 11.41 -11.72
N ILE A 99 9.34 10.12 -11.48
CA ILE A 99 8.33 9.65 -10.51
C ILE A 99 8.99 8.75 -9.46
N LEU A 100 9.49 7.56 -9.85
CA LEU A 100 9.96 6.56 -8.89
C LEU A 100 11.23 7.01 -8.14
N GLU A 101 12.13 7.71 -8.83
CA GLU A 101 13.37 8.26 -8.25
C GLU A 101 13.24 9.74 -7.84
N ASN A 102 12.01 10.29 -7.82
CA ASN A 102 11.75 11.68 -7.48
C ASN A 102 11.07 11.81 -6.10
N PRO A 103 11.75 12.33 -5.06
CA PRO A 103 11.20 12.42 -3.71
C PRO A 103 9.93 13.26 -3.63
N SER A 104 9.71 14.20 -4.55
CA SER A 104 8.47 14.96 -4.56
C SER A 104 7.22 14.09 -4.78
N TRP A 105 7.36 12.95 -5.46
CA TRP A 105 6.27 12.01 -5.72
C TRP A 105 6.13 10.92 -4.65
N TYR A 106 7.25 10.45 -4.08
CA TYR A 106 7.20 9.32 -3.15
C TYR A 106 7.17 9.70 -1.67
N THR A 107 7.50 10.94 -1.28
CA THR A 107 7.58 11.30 0.16
C THR A 107 6.25 11.73 0.77
N ALA A 108 5.30 12.25 -0.02
CA ALA A 108 3.96 12.57 0.49
C ALA A 108 3.18 11.29 0.84
N TYR A 109 2.11 11.41 1.63
CA TYR A 109 1.20 10.29 1.91
C TYR A 109 -0.20 10.52 1.32
N THR A 110 -1.17 9.73 1.77
CA THR A 110 -2.58 9.78 1.35
C THR A 110 -3.07 11.22 1.21
N PRO A 111 -3.77 11.59 0.12
CA PRO A 111 -4.19 12.96 -0.14
C PRO A 111 -5.38 13.40 0.74
N TYR A 112 -5.20 13.35 2.07
CA TYR A 112 -6.17 13.83 3.06
C TYR A 112 -6.42 15.34 2.91
N GLN A 113 -5.36 16.10 2.65
CA GLN A 113 -5.40 17.53 2.38
C GLN A 113 -5.39 17.78 0.87
N ALA A 114 -6.56 17.65 0.25
CA ALA A 114 -6.69 17.59 -1.20
C ALA A 114 -6.29 18.89 -1.93
N GLU A 115 -6.37 20.06 -1.28
CA GLU A 115 -6.01 21.36 -1.84
C GLU A 115 -4.51 21.51 -2.18
N ILE A 116 -3.67 20.70 -1.51
CA ILE A 116 -2.21 20.62 -1.69
C ILE A 116 -1.79 19.22 -2.19
N ALA A 117 -2.69 18.55 -2.91
CA ALA A 117 -2.51 17.19 -3.43
C ALA A 117 -3.17 16.97 -4.80
N GLN A 118 -3.47 18.05 -5.53
CA GLN A 118 -4.22 17.97 -6.79
C GLN A 118 -3.45 17.22 -7.89
N GLY A 119 -2.12 17.20 -7.86
CA GLY A 119 -1.27 16.50 -8.81
C GLY A 119 -1.44 14.98 -8.74
N ARG A 120 -1.19 14.38 -7.56
CA ARG A 120 -1.41 12.93 -7.40
C ARG A 120 -2.87 12.53 -7.49
N LEU A 121 -3.80 13.38 -7.06
CA LEU A 121 -5.24 13.15 -7.27
C LEU A 121 -5.60 13.09 -8.77
N GLU A 122 -5.00 13.96 -9.60
CA GLU A 122 -5.19 13.94 -11.05
C GLU A 122 -4.63 12.65 -11.67
N MET A 123 -3.42 12.21 -11.28
CA MET A 123 -2.86 10.94 -11.75
C MET A 123 -3.67 9.71 -11.32
N LEU A 124 -4.26 9.74 -10.12
CA LEU A 124 -5.16 8.67 -9.66
C LEU A 124 -6.51 8.68 -10.41
N LEU A 125 -7.02 9.86 -10.80
CA LEU A 125 -8.18 9.94 -11.68
C LEU A 125 -7.84 9.44 -13.10
N ASN A 126 -6.64 9.72 -13.61
CA ASN A 126 -6.15 9.15 -14.87
C ASN A 126 -6.07 7.63 -14.77
N PHE A 127 -5.56 7.09 -13.66
CA PHE A 127 -5.54 5.65 -13.40
C PHE A 127 -6.97 5.06 -13.45
N GLN A 128 -7.92 5.64 -12.71
CA GLN A 128 -9.31 5.17 -12.75
C GLN A 128 -9.92 5.21 -14.16
N THR A 129 -9.68 6.29 -14.90
CA THR A 129 -10.17 6.44 -16.28
C THR A 129 -9.56 5.40 -17.20
N MET A 130 -8.24 5.16 -17.08
CA MET A 130 -7.55 4.11 -17.82
C MET A 130 -8.15 2.73 -17.56
N ILE A 131 -8.41 2.40 -16.29
CA ILE A 131 -9.03 1.13 -15.92
C ILE A 131 -10.46 1.02 -16.48
N ILE A 132 -11.28 2.07 -16.32
CA ILE A 132 -12.65 2.16 -16.87
C ILE A 132 -12.65 1.87 -18.38
N ASP A 133 -11.83 2.60 -19.15
CA ASP A 133 -11.77 2.47 -20.61
C ASP A 133 -11.25 1.09 -21.06
N LEU A 134 -10.23 0.56 -20.39
CA LEU A 134 -9.63 -0.72 -20.78
C LEU A 134 -10.55 -1.90 -20.44
N THR A 135 -11.27 -1.84 -19.32
CA THR A 135 -12.15 -2.93 -18.85
C THR A 135 -13.58 -2.83 -19.37
N GLY A 136 -14.00 -1.67 -19.88
CA GLY A 136 -15.38 -1.40 -20.31
C GLY A 136 -16.36 -1.26 -19.14
N MET A 137 -15.86 -0.99 -17.92
CA MET A 137 -16.66 -0.88 -16.70
C MET A 137 -17.07 0.56 -16.40
N GLU A 138 -17.94 0.78 -15.43
CA GLU A 138 -18.53 2.11 -15.15
C GLU A 138 -17.76 2.91 -14.08
N ILE A 139 -17.12 2.22 -13.13
CA ILE A 139 -16.35 2.84 -12.05
C ILE A 139 -15.16 1.97 -11.65
N ALA A 140 -14.06 2.61 -11.25
CA ALA A 140 -12.87 1.95 -10.71
C ALA A 140 -12.35 2.65 -9.45
N ASN A 141 -11.59 1.93 -8.62
CA ASN A 141 -10.93 2.50 -7.45
C ASN A 141 -9.50 3.02 -7.73
N ALA A 142 -8.89 3.64 -6.72
CA ALA A 142 -7.53 4.18 -6.73
C ALA A 142 -6.51 3.18 -6.15
N SER A 143 -6.63 1.94 -6.63
CA SER A 143 -5.84 0.73 -6.38
C SER A 143 -6.15 -0.13 -5.14
N LEU A 144 -5.77 -1.40 -5.26
CA LEU A 144 -5.63 -2.42 -4.22
C LEU A 144 -4.19 -2.95 -4.18
N LEU A 145 -3.93 -3.96 -3.35
CA LEU A 145 -2.57 -4.42 -3.01
C LEU A 145 -1.92 -5.33 -4.05
N ASP A 146 -2.66 -6.32 -4.56
CA ASP A 146 -2.25 -7.28 -5.59
C ASP A 146 -3.48 -8.00 -6.19
N GLU A 147 -3.30 -8.82 -7.23
CA GLU A 147 -4.41 -9.48 -7.94
C GLU A 147 -5.16 -10.49 -7.05
N GLY A 148 -4.45 -11.24 -6.21
CA GLY A 148 -5.07 -12.21 -5.32
C GLY A 148 -6.00 -11.53 -4.30
N THR A 149 -5.53 -10.44 -3.71
CA THR A 149 -6.32 -9.64 -2.76
C THR A 149 -7.48 -8.91 -3.44
N SER A 150 -7.33 -8.43 -4.69
CA SER A 150 -8.46 -7.83 -5.43
C SER A 150 -9.56 -8.84 -5.76
N ALA A 151 -9.19 -10.09 -6.08
CA ALA A 151 -10.15 -11.18 -6.25
C ALA A 151 -10.91 -11.49 -4.95
N ALA A 152 -10.22 -11.51 -3.82
CA ALA A 152 -10.83 -11.71 -2.50
C ALA A 152 -11.78 -10.57 -2.12
N GLU A 153 -11.43 -9.32 -2.44
CA GLU A 153 -12.35 -8.19 -2.23
C GLU A 153 -13.59 -8.28 -3.13
N ALA A 154 -13.45 -8.77 -4.37
CA ALA A 154 -14.58 -8.96 -5.28
C ALA A 154 -15.54 -10.05 -4.74
N MET A 155 -14.98 -11.16 -4.26
CA MET A 155 -15.73 -12.21 -3.57
C MET A 155 -16.49 -11.65 -2.37
N ASN A 156 -15.82 -10.91 -1.49
CA ASN A 156 -16.42 -10.35 -0.28
C ASN A 156 -17.53 -9.35 -0.61
N MET A 157 -17.30 -8.43 -1.55
CA MET A 157 -18.28 -7.44 -1.98
C MET A 157 -19.54 -8.14 -2.51
N LEU A 158 -19.39 -9.05 -3.47
CA LEU A 158 -20.53 -9.72 -4.10
C LEU A 158 -21.26 -10.67 -3.16
N TYR A 159 -20.55 -11.34 -2.24
CA TYR A 159 -21.18 -12.15 -1.21
C TYR A 159 -22.12 -11.28 -0.37
N HIS A 160 -21.67 -10.13 0.14
CA HIS A 160 -22.52 -9.26 0.95
C HIS A 160 -23.59 -8.50 0.16
N GLN A 161 -23.44 -8.36 -1.16
CA GLN A 161 -24.42 -7.70 -2.04
C GLN A 161 -25.38 -8.67 -2.73
N ARG A 162 -25.32 -9.97 -2.43
CA ARG A 162 -26.26 -10.95 -2.99
C ARG A 162 -27.70 -10.61 -2.56
N PRO A 163 -28.69 -10.78 -3.45
CA PRO A 163 -30.09 -10.49 -3.11
C PRO A 163 -30.60 -11.42 -2.02
N SER A 164 -31.61 -10.99 -1.25
CA SER A 164 -32.18 -11.80 -0.16
C SER A 164 -32.74 -13.15 -0.63
N SER A 165 -33.19 -13.26 -1.89
CA SER A 165 -33.59 -14.53 -2.52
C SER A 165 -32.45 -15.55 -2.59
N LYS A 166 -31.20 -15.11 -2.42
CA LYS A 166 -29.97 -15.90 -2.51
C LYS A 166 -29.19 -15.96 -1.19
N GLU A 167 -29.86 -15.79 -0.05
CA GLU A 167 -29.20 -15.84 1.26
C GLU A 167 -28.43 -17.17 1.49
N ASN A 168 -28.95 -18.27 0.94
CA ASN A 168 -28.36 -19.61 1.01
C ASN A 168 -27.21 -19.88 0.01
N ALA A 169 -27.04 -19.03 -1.01
CA ALA A 169 -25.97 -19.18 -1.99
C ALA A 169 -24.63 -18.75 -1.39
N LYS A 170 -23.87 -19.73 -0.90
CA LYS A 170 -22.59 -19.52 -0.19
C LYS A 170 -21.35 -19.92 -0.98
N THR A 171 -21.53 -20.41 -2.20
CA THR A 171 -20.42 -20.91 -3.02
C THR A 171 -19.99 -19.88 -4.06
N LEU A 172 -18.69 -19.60 -4.13
CA LEU A 172 -18.04 -18.99 -5.28
C LEU A 172 -17.49 -20.12 -6.16
N PHE A 173 -17.96 -20.21 -7.39
CA PHE A 173 -17.27 -21.04 -8.38
C PHE A 173 -16.04 -20.30 -8.91
N VAL A 174 -14.90 -20.98 -8.94
CA VAL A 174 -13.63 -20.44 -9.44
C VAL A 174 -13.13 -21.35 -10.56
N SER A 175 -12.85 -20.77 -11.72
CA SER A 175 -12.19 -21.50 -12.79
C SER A 175 -10.85 -22.07 -12.32
N GLU A 176 -10.59 -23.35 -12.61
CA GLU A 176 -9.29 -23.98 -12.36
C GLU A 176 -8.14 -23.34 -13.15
N LEU A 177 -8.48 -22.51 -14.14
CA LEU A 177 -7.54 -21.74 -14.95
C LEU A 177 -7.37 -20.29 -14.49
N CYS A 178 -7.84 -19.92 -13.29
CA CYS A 178 -7.36 -18.74 -12.59
C CYS A 178 -5.92 -18.94 -12.10
N LEU A 179 -5.20 -17.85 -11.82
CA LEU A 179 -3.82 -17.95 -11.34
C LEU A 179 -3.75 -18.73 -10.02
N PRO A 180 -2.78 -19.66 -9.84
CA PRO A 180 -2.70 -20.48 -8.64
C PRO A 180 -2.65 -19.66 -7.34
N GLN A 181 -1.87 -18.58 -7.33
CA GLN A 181 -1.76 -17.68 -6.17
C GLN A 181 -3.04 -16.87 -5.91
N THR A 182 -3.82 -16.55 -6.95
CA THR A 182 -5.13 -15.90 -6.79
C THR A 182 -6.11 -16.86 -6.10
N ILE A 183 -6.11 -18.13 -6.52
CA ILE A 183 -6.92 -19.18 -5.88
C ILE A 183 -6.50 -19.40 -4.42
N ASP A 184 -5.19 -19.39 -4.13
CA ASP A 184 -4.64 -19.55 -2.78
C ASP A 184 -5.15 -18.44 -1.83
N VAL A 185 -4.99 -17.18 -2.23
CA VAL A 185 -5.50 -16.03 -1.45
C VAL A 185 -7.02 -16.07 -1.26
N LEU A 186 -7.78 -16.48 -2.29
CA LEU A 186 -9.24 -16.64 -2.20
C LEU A 186 -9.65 -17.66 -1.14
N LYS A 187 -8.98 -18.82 -1.10
CA LYS A 187 -9.26 -19.85 -0.08
C LYS A 187 -9.03 -19.31 1.32
N THR A 188 -7.88 -18.68 1.54
CA THR A 188 -7.51 -18.10 2.85
C THR A 188 -8.53 -17.06 3.30
N ARG A 189 -9.04 -16.23 2.38
CA ARG A 189 -10.02 -15.17 2.65
C ARG A 189 -11.44 -15.68 2.84
N ALA A 190 -11.80 -16.78 2.19
CA ALA A 190 -13.14 -17.35 2.23
C ALA A 190 -13.40 -18.15 3.51
N GLU A 191 -12.38 -18.88 3.98
CA GLU A 191 -12.46 -19.80 5.11
C GLU A 191 -13.04 -19.16 6.39
N PRO A 192 -12.51 -18.04 6.93
CA PRO A 192 -12.96 -17.52 8.22
C PRO A 192 -14.40 -16.98 8.22
N ILE A 193 -14.92 -16.60 7.04
CA ILE A 193 -16.27 -16.04 6.89
C ILE A 193 -17.27 -17.06 6.32
N GLY A 194 -16.85 -18.32 6.16
CA GLY A 194 -17.70 -19.43 5.76
C GLY A 194 -18.18 -19.39 4.30
N ILE A 195 -17.42 -18.73 3.41
CA ILE A 195 -17.64 -18.81 1.97
C ILE A 195 -17.03 -20.11 1.45
N GLN A 196 -17.77 -20.85 0.63
CA GLN A 196 -17.28 -22.07 0.00
C GLN A 196 -16.63 -21.73 -1.34
N ILE A 197 -15.42 -22.24 -1.58
CA ILE A 197 -14.72 -22.13 -2.86
C ILE A 197 -14.85 -23.47 -3.60
N GLU A 198 -15.46 -23.44 -4.78
CA GLU A 198 -15.49 -24.60 -5.66
C GLU A 198 -14.62 -24.34 -6.89
N ILE A 199 -13.56 -25.11 -7.04
CA ILE A 199 -12.64 -24.99 -8.17
C ILE A 199 -13.01 -26.04 -9.21
N GLY A 200 -13.15 -25.63 -10.47
CA GLY A 200 -13.43 -26.58 -11.54
C GLY A 200 -13.34 -26.02 -12.94
N ASN A 201 -13.67 -26.87 -13.91
CA ASN A 201 -13.70 -26.51 -15.32
C ASN A 201 -14.96 -25.67 -15.63
N HIS A 202 -14.75 -24.41 -16.01
CA HIS A 202 -15.82 -23.45 -16.29
C HIS A 202 -16.64 -23.75 -17.56
N GLU A 203 -16.14 -24.58 -18.48
CA GLU A 203 -16.90 -25.00 -19.67
C GLU A 203 -17.93 -26.10 -19.34
N LYS A 204 -17.73 -26.82 -18.23
CA LYS A 204 -18.57 -27.92 -17.79
C LYS A 204 -19.45 -27.59 -16.59
N VAL A 205 -19.34 -26.38 -16.05
CA VAL A 205 -20.07 -25.98 -14.85
C VAL A 205 -21.56 -25.84 -15.13
N GLU A 206 -22.38 -26.50 -14.31
CA GLU A 206 -23.82 -26.28 -14.29
C GLU A 206 -24.15 -25.23 -13.24
N LEU A 207 -24.46 -24.00 -13.70
CA LEU A 207 -24.76 -22.90 -12.80
C LEU A 207 -26.08 -23.15 -12.05
N ASN A 208 -26.01 -23.37 -10.73
CA ASN A 208 -27.16 -23.49 -9.84
C ASN A 208 -27.33 -22.20 -9.02
N ASN A 209 -28.51 -21.57 -9.11
CA ASN A 209 -28.82 -20.28 -8.48
C ASN A 209 -28.97 -20.36 -6.94
N GLU A 210 -29.32 -21.53 -6.39
CA GLU A 210 -29.40 -21.74 -4.94
C GLU A 210 -28.02 -21.96 -4.31
N LYS A 211 -27.05 -22.41 -5.12
CA LYS A 211 -25.69 -22.75 -4.68
C LYS A 211 -24.70 -21.60 -4.85
N TYR A 212 -24.62 -21.05 -6.07
CA TYR A 212 -23.60 -20.07 -6.43
C TYR A 212 -24.13 -18.64 -6.30
N PHE A 213 -23.36 -17.78 -5.62
CA PHE A 213 -23.62 -16.33 -5.63
C PHE A 213 -22.80 -15.63 -6.71
N ALA A 214 -21.62 -16.18 -7.05
CA ALA A 214 -20.78 -15.65 -8.10
C ALA A 214 -19.94 -16.73 -8.80
N VAL A 215 -19.39 -16.36 -9.96
CA VAL A 215 -18.44 -17.12 -10.78
C VAL A 215 -17.20 -16.25 -11.03
N LEU A 216 -16.00 -16.78 -10.80
CA LEU A 216 -14.73 -16.14 -11.13
C LEU A 216 -14.04 -16.87 -12.28
N VAL A 217 -13.65 -16.11 -13.31
CA VAL A 217 -12.84 -16.58 -14.45
C VAL A 217 -11.65 -15.65 -14.69
N GLN A 218 -10.67 -16.12 -15.47
CA GLN A 218 -9.47 -15.36 -15.85
C GLN A 218 -9.44 -15.12 -17.37
N TYR A 219 -9.01 -13.93 -17.79
CA TYR A 219 -9.04 -13.49 -19.19
C TYR A 219 -7.82 -12.63 -19.59
N PRO A 220 -6.83 -13.18 -20.32
CA PRO A 220 -6.67 -14.59 -20.70
C PRO A 220 -6.49 -15.53 -19.51
N ALA A 221 -6.75 -16.81 -19.70
CA ALA A 221 -6.59 -17.84 -18.67
C ALA A 221 -5.11 -18.07 -18.29
N ALA A 222 -4.85 -18.71 -17.13
CA ALA A 222 -3.49 -18.98 -16.64
C ALA A 222 -2.64 -19.85 -17.59
N ASN A 223 -3.28 -20.66 -18.45
CA ASN A 223 -2.63 -21.44 -19.50
C ASN A 223 -2.50 -20.68 -20.84
N GLY A 224 -2.92 -19.42 -20.89
CA GLY A 224 -2.88 -18.53 -22.05
C GLY A 224 -4.10 -18.53 -22.96
N GLU A 225 -5.09 -19.40 -22.72
CA GLU A 225 -6.28 -19.48 -23.56
C GLU A 225 -7.16 -18.23 -23.42
N VAL A 226 -7.62 -17.72 -24.56
CA VAL A 226 -8.63 -16.67 -24.64
C VAL A 226 -9.97 -17.34 -24.90
N PHE A 227 -10.76 -17.53 -23.84
CA PHE A 227 -12.11 -18.09 -23.93
C PHE A 227 -13.14 -17.03 -24.33
N ASP A 228 -14.23 -17.47 -24.97
CA ASP A 228 -15.44 -16.67 -25.12
C ASP A 228 -16.38 -16.95 -23.94
N TYR A 229 -16.44 -16.01 -22.99
CA TYR A 229 -17.26 -16.13 -21.80
C TYR A 229 -18.68 -15.57 -21.96
N GLN A 230 -19.08 -15.09 -23.14
CA GLN A 230 -20.37 -14.41 -23.32
C GLN A 230 -21.56 -15.31 -22.94
N ASP A 231 -21.53 -16.59 -23.32
CA ASP A 231 -22.57 -17.56 -22.96
C ASP A 231 -22.58 -17.87 -21.45
N LEU A 232 -21.40 -18.06 -20.84
CA LEU A 232 -21.28 -18.29 -19.40
C LEU A 232 -21.84 -17.13 -18.59
N VAL A 233 -21.49 -15.88 -18.96
CA VAL A 233 -22.00 -14.67 -18.31
C VAL A 233 -23.50 -14.50 -18.55
N GLY A 234 -23.99 -14.77 -19.76
CA GLY A 234 -25.42 -14.77 -20.07
C GLY A 234 -26.21 -15.71 -19.15
N LYS A 235 -25.77 -16.96 -19.02
CA LYS A 235 -26.37 -17.97 -18.13
C LYS A 235 -26.28 -17.58 -16.66
N ALA A 236 -25.16 -16.98 -16.23
CA ALA A 236 -25.01 -16.49 -14.86
C ALA A 236 -26.02 -15.38 -14.57
N LYS A 237 -26.18 -14.42 -15.49
CA LYS A 237 -27.12 -13.31 -15.39
C LYS A 237 -28.57 -13.75 -15.35
N GLU A 238 -28.99 -14.71 -16.20
CA GLU A 238 -30.33 -15.30 -16.18
C GLU A 238 -30.68 -15.92 -14.81
N LYS A 239 -29.65 -16.38 -14.09
CA LYS A 239 -29.77 -17.01 -12.78
C LYS A 239 -29.45 -16.07 -11.62
N GLU A 240 -29.27 -14.77 -11.88
CA GLU A 240 -28.85 -13.75 -10.91
C GLU A 240 -27.53 -14.09 -10.18
N ILE A 241 -26.62 -14.82 -10.83
CA ILE A 241 -25.29 -15.15 -10.32
C ILE A 241 -24.32 -14.08 -10.84
N ALA A 242 -23.59 -13.43 -9.94
CA ALA A 242 -22.66 -12.37 -10.32
C ALA A 242 -21.39 -12.94 -10.99
N THR A 243 -20.70 -12.11 -11.76
CA THR A 243 -19.48 -12.53 -12.48
C THR A 243 -18.28 -11.67 -12.13
N ILE A 244 -17.15 -12.32 -11.83
CA ILE A 244 -15.85 -11.69 -11.59
C ILE A 244 -14.90 -12.15 -12.69
N VAL A 245 -14.18 -11.21 -13.28
CA VAL A 245 -13.20 -11.49 -14.34
C VAL A 245 -11.85 -10.90 -13.94
N ALA A 246 -10.87 -11.77 -13.72
CA ALA A 246 -9.48 -11.36 -13.56
C ALA A 246 -8.83 -11.17 -14.94
N ALA A 247 -8.49 -9.93 -15.32
CA ALA A 247 -8.08 -9.61 -16.69
C ALA A 247 -6.75 -8.86 -16.82
N ASP A 248 -6.03 -9.11 -17.92
CA ASP A 248 -4.76 -8.45 -18.23
C ASP A 248 -4.99 -7.16 -19.06
N LEU A 249 -4.58 -6.01 -18.52
CA LEU A 249 -4.83 -4.71 -19.17
C LEU A 249 -4.14 -4.53 -20.53
N LEU A 250 -2.98 -5.16 -20.76
CA LEU A 250 -2.30 -5.09 -22.05
C LEU A 250 -3.00 -6.00 -23.07
N ALA A 251 -3.54 -7.15 -22.65
CA ALA A 251 -4.36 -7.98 -23.52
C ALA A 251 -5.65 -7.26 -23.94
N LEU A 252 -6.29 -6.52 -23.01
CA LEU A 252 -7.53 -5.77 -23.27
C LEU A 252 -7.38 -4.61 -24.27
N THR A 253 -6.18 -4.27 -24.72
CA THR A 253 -6.01 -3.31 -25.84
C THR A 253 -6.40 -3.92 -27.19
N LEU A 254 -6.34 -5.26 -27.30
CA LEU A 254 -6.66 -6.05 -28.50
C LEU A 254 -7.89 -6.95 -28.30
N LEU A 255 -8.18 -7.36 -27.06
CA LEU A 255 -9.27 -8.27 -26.72
C LEU A 255 -10.54 -7.52 -26.33
N THR A 256 -11.71 -8.04 -26.74
CA THR A 256 -13.02 -7.51 -26.33
C THR A 256 -13.13 -7.49 -24.81
N PRO A 257 -13.25 -6.30 -24.18
CA PRO A 257 -13.11 -6.18 -22.74
C PRO A 257 -14.34 -6.71 -21.97
N PRO A 258 -14.17 -7.16 -20.71
CA PRO A 258 -15.23 -7.84 -19.98
C PRO A 258 -16.53 -7.08 -19.79
N GLY A 259 -16.47 -5.75 -19.70
CA GLY A 259 -17.67 -4.92 -19.62
C GLY A 259 -18.60 -5.06 -20.84
N GLU A 260 -18.04 -5.31 -22.04
CA GLU A 260 -18.83 -5.41 -23.28
C GLU A 260 -19.64 -6.70 -23.38
N TRP A 261 -19.19 -7.79 -22.75
CA TRP A 261 -19.94 -9.05 -22.65
C TRP A 261 -20.66 -9.23 -21.30
N GLY A 262 -20.70 -8.19 -20.48
CA GLY A 262 -21.63 -8.06 -19.36
C GLY A 262 -21.11 -8.53 -18.00
N ALA A 263 -19.79 -8.52 -17.78
CA ALA A 263 -19.21 -8.80 -16.47
C ALA A 263 -19.71 -7.83 -15.38
N ASP A 264 -19.85 -8.29 -14.14
CA ASP A 264 -20.22 -7.41 -13.01
C ASP A 264 -19.00 -6.71 -12.38
N VAL A 265 -17.88 -7.43 -12.27
CA VAL A 265 -16.63 -6.97 -11.64
C VAL A 265 -15.42 -7.43 -12.47
N VAL A 266 -14.47 -6.53 -12.70
CA VAL A 266 -13.20 -6.79 -13.37
C VAL A 266 -12.05 -6.39 -12.47
N ILE A 267 -11.11 -7.31 -12.26
CA ILE A 267 -9.97 -7.15 -11.36
C ILE A 267 -8.68 -7.58 -12.05
N GLY A 268 -7.53 -7.23 -11.49
CA GLY A 268 -6.23 -7.65 -12.00
C GLY A 268 -5.11 -6.79 -11.46
N THR A 269 -3.96 -6.85 -12.12
CA THR A 269 -2.78 -6.01 -11.85
C THR A 269 -2.48 -5.05 -13.01
N SER A 270 -1.96 -3.87 -12.70
CA SER A 270 -1.44 -2.93 -13.70
C SER A 270 0.08 -3.03 -13.90
N GLN A 271 0.73 -4.07 -13.34
CA GLN A 271 2.19 -4.21 -13.31
C GLN A 271 2.87 -3.99 -14.66
N ARG A 272 2.42 -4.70 -15.70
CA ARG A 272 3.06 -4.68 -17.02
C ARG A 272 2.85 -3.38 -17.81
N LEU A 273 2.19 -2.39 -17.21
CA LEU A 273 2.12 -1.02 -17.71
C LEU A 273 3.23 -0.20 -17.05
N GLY A 274 4.50 -0.56 -17.32
CA GLY A 274 5.66 0.23 -16.92
C GLY A 274 6.02 0.19 -15.44
N VAL A 275 5.74 -0.91 -14.72
CA VAL A 275 6.20 -1.11 -13.32
C VAL A 275 7.07 -2.38 -13.24
N PRO A 276 8.27 -2.35 -12.60
CA PRO A 276 9.13 -3.54 -12.50
C PRO A 276 8.46 -4.72 -11.77
N MET A 277 8.82 -5.97 -12.10
CA MET A 277 8.28 -7.16 -11.42
C MET A 277 8.63 -7.20 -9.92
N GLY A 278 9.80 -6.69 -9.53
CA GLY A 278 10.20 -6.47 -8.14
C GLY A 278 10.21 -7.72 -7.25
N PHE A 279 10.32 -8.92 -7.84
CA PHE A 279 10.19 -10.20 -7.15
C PHE A 279 8.87 -10.34 -6.36
N GLY A 280 7.78 -9.79 -6.91
CA GLY A 280 6.41 -9.93 -6.40
C GLY A 280 5.65 -8.61 -6.25
N GLY A 281 6.36 -7.49 -6.19
CA GLY A 281 5.77 -6.17 -6.03
C GLY A 281 6.80 -5.11 -5.66
N PRO A 282 6.35 -3.86 -5.45
CA PRO A 282 4.94 -3.48 -5.34
C PRO A 282 4.30 -3.23 -6.70
N HIS A 283 3.01 -3.57 -6.85
CA HIS A 283 2.21 -3.31 -8.06
C HIS A 283 0.82 -2.82 -7.66
N ALA A 284 0.24 -1.91 -8.44
CA ALA A 284 -1.15 -1.52 -8.22
C ALA A 284 -2.09 -2.57 -8.81
N ALA A 285 -2.87 -3.24 -7.94
CA ALA A 285 -4.02 -3.98 -8.41
C ALA A 285 -5.17 -3.02 -8.70
N TYR A 286 -5.98 -3.35 -9.71
CA TYR A 286 -7.16 -2.57 -10.06
C TYR A 286 -8.44 -3.32 -9.71
N PHE A 287 -9.50 -2.55 -9.47
CA PHE A 287 -10.84 -3.05 -9.23
C PHE A 287 -11.84 -2.16 -9.94
N ALA A 288 -12.57 -2.71 -10.90
CA ALA A 288 -13.58 -2.02 -11.68
C ALA A 288 -14.91 -2.76 -11.63
N THR A 289 -16.02 -2.03 -11.62
CA THR A 289 -17.35 -2.60 -11.39
C THR A 289 -18.44 -1.71 -12.00
N LEU A 290 -19.68 -2.19 -11.97
CA LEU A 290 -20.88 -1.41 -12.29
C LEU A 290 -21.15 -0.34 -11.21
N ASP A 291 -21.71 0.80 -11.60
CA ASP A 291 -22.04 1.95 -10.74
C ASP A 291 -23.01 1.57 -9.61
N LYS A 292 -23.88 0.57 -9.82
CA LYS A 292 -24.79 0.03 -8.80
C LYS A 292 -24.05 -0.42 -7.53
N TYR A 293 -22.76 -0.79 -7.64
CA TYR A 293 -21.93 -1.23 -6.52
C TYR A 293 -21.08 -0.13 -5.88
N LYS A 294 -21.17 1.15 -6.32
CA LYS A 294 -20.27 2.24 -5.88
C LYS A 294 -20.12 2.44 -4.37
N ARG A 295 -21.16 2.10 -3.60
CA ARG A 295 -21.17 2.21 -2.13
C ARG A 295 -20.44 1.08 -1.42
N PHE A 296 -20.01 0.06 -2.15
CA PHE A 296 -19.40 -1.16 -1.61
C PHE A 296 -17.99 -1.40 -2.14
N LEU A 297 -17.47 -0.52 -3.03
CA LEU A 297 -16.10 -0.67 -3.51
C LEU A 297 -15.09 -0.66 -2.34
N PRO A 298 -14.09 -1.54 -2.39
CA PRO A 298 -12.96 -1.52 -1.47
C PRO A 298 -12.00 -0.38 -1.82
N GLY A 299 -11.36 0.18 -0.80
CA GLY A 299 -10.31 1.19 -0.95
C GLY A 299 -10.79 2.58 -1.39
N ARG A 300 -9.82 3.43 -1.73
CA ARG A 300 -10.03 4.83 -2.11
C ARG A 300 -10.63 4.96 -3.50
N ILE A 301 -11.40 6.02 -3.71
CA ILE A 301 -11.88 6.44 -5.04
C ILE A 301 -11.63 7.93 -5.15
N ILE A 302 -11.13 8.41 -6.28
CA ILE A 302 -11.00 9.84 -6.58
C ILE A 302 -12.25 10.30 -7.32
N GLY A 303 -12.79 11.44 -6.90
CA GLY A 303 -13.93 12.07 -7.52
C GLY A 303 -13.70 13.55 -7.78
N VAL A 304 -14.39 14.06 -8.80
CA VAL A 304 -14.47 15.48 -9.10
C VAL A 304 -15.44 16.17 -8.15
N SER A 305 -15.09 17.37 -7.71
CA SER A 305 -15.94 18.31 -7.00
C SER A 305 -15.61 19.75 -7.44
N VAL A 306 -16.08 20.72 -6.65
CA VAL A 306 -15.77 22.14 -6.80
C VAL A 306 -15.10 22.68 -5.53
N ASP A 307 -14.27 23.70 -5.68
CA ASP A 307 -13.75 24.49 -4.57
C ASP A 307 -14.72 25.62 -4.15
N SER A 308 -14.35 26.36 -3.11
CA SER A 308 -15.17 27.47 -2.58
C SER A 308 -15.35 28.64 -3.55
N GLU A 309 -14.52 28.73 -4.59
CA GLU A 309 -14.61 29.74 -5.65
C GLU A 309 -15.35 29.18 -6.88
N GLY A 310 -15.87 27.95 -6.81
CA GLY A 310 -16.63 27.29 -7.88
C GLY A 310 -15.75 26.62 -8.95
N ASN A 311 -14.44 26.55 -8.76
CA ASN A 311 -13.51 25.92 -9.71
C ASN A 311 -13.51 24.40 -9.55
N ARG A 312 -13.17 23.68 -10.62
CA ARG A 312 -12.99 22.23 -10.59
C ARG A 312 -11.88 21.83 -9.60
N ALA A 313 -12.18 20.87 -8.73
CA ALA A 313 -11.24 20.34 -7.74
C ALA A 313 -11.41 18.83 -7.55
N LEU A 314 -10.34 18.12 -7.23
CA LEU A 314 -10.35 16.68 -7.00
C LEU A 314 -10.29 16.35 -5.50
N ARG A 315 -10.89 15.23 -5.10
CA ARG A 315 -10.78 14.69 -3.72
C ARG A 315 -11.01 13.18 -3.69
N MET A 316 -10.68 12.54 -2.56
CA MET A 316 -11.09 11.14 -2.32
C MET A 316 -12.59 11.08 -2.03
N ALA A 317 -13.42 10.47 -2.88
CA ALA A 317 -14.88 10.40 -2.79
C ALA A 317 -15.42 9.22 -1.93
N LEU A 318 -16.61 9.38 -1.36
CA LEU A 318 -17.33 8.36 -0.59
C LEU A 318 -16.50 7.72 0.53
N GLN A 319 -15.74 8.53 1.28
CA GLN A 319 -14.80 8.06 2.33
C GLN A 319 -15.48 7.30 3.47
N THR A 320 -16.80 7.45 3.64
CA THR A 320 -17.57 6.71 4.66
C THR A 320 -17.54 5.20 4.47
N ARG A 321 -17.07 4.68 3.33
CA ARG A 321 -16.81 3.24 3.10
C ARG A 321 -15.57 2.73 3.84
N GLU A 322 -14.61 3.61 4.12
CA GLU A 322 -13.27 3.26 4.53
C GLU A 322 -13.14 3.06 6.05
N GLN A 323 -12.11 2.31 6.45
CA GLN A 323 -11.85 1.86 7.82
C GLN A 323 -11.80 2.99 8.86
N HIS A 324 -11.27 4.17 8.50
CA HIS A 324 -11.07 5.27 9.44
C HIS A 324 -12.39 5.94 9.89
N ILE A 325 -13.48 5.73 9.13
CA ILE A 325 -14.82 6.19 9.49
C ILE A 325 -15.68 5.02 9.98
N ARG A 326 -15.68 3.90 9.24
CA ARG A 326 -16.65 2.81 9.43
C ARG A 326 -16.16 1.61 10.23
N ARG A 327 -14.86 1.54 10.57
CA ARG A 327 -14.27 0.50 11.44
C ARG A 327 -14.72 -0.92 11.03
N GLU A 328 -15.33 -1.69 11.93
CA GLU A 328 -15.83 -3.05 11.68
C GLU A 328 -16.90 -3.15 10.55
N LYS A 329 -17.51 -2.03 10.15
CA LYS A 329 -18.52 -1.95 9.07
C LYS A 329 -17.96 -1.43 7.75
N ALA A 330 -16.65 -1.23 7.66
CA ALA A 330 -15.99 -0.79 6.45
C ALA A 330 -16.10 -1.85 5.35
N THR A 331 -15.94 -1.43 4.09
CA THR A 331 -16.00 -2.36 2.95
C THR A 331 -14.78 -3.28 2.87
N SER A 332 -13.66 -2.86 3.45
CA SER A 332 -12.39 -3.59 3.54
C SER A 332 -11.55 -3.02 4.70
N ASN A 333 -10.56 -3.77 5.15
CA ASN A 333 -9.55 -3.28 6.10
C ASN A 333 -8.45 -2.43 5.43
N ILE A 334 -8.41 -2.34 4.10
CA ILE A 334 -7.33 -1.65 3.38
C ILE A 334 -7.18 -0.19 3.83
N CYS A 335 -5.93 0.23 4.06
CA CYS A 335 -5.56 1.61 4.39
C CYS A 335 -4.46 2.11 3.46
N THR A 336 -3.21 1.68 3.65
CA THR A 336 -2.17 1.87 2.63
C THR A 336 -2.48 0.95 1.44
N ALA A 337 -2.38 1.48 0.22
CA ALA A 337 -2.61 0.75 -1.03
C ALA A 337 -1.34 0.80 -1.88
N GLN A 338 -1.44 1.12 -3.18
CA GLN A 338 -0.33 1.10 -4.14
C GLN A 338 -0.33 2.36 -5.03
N VAL A 339 -0.47 3.54 -4.40
CA VAL A 339 -0.69 4.82 -5.08
C VAL A 339 0.45 5.17 -6.04
N LEU A 340 1.72 5.11 -5.60
CA LEU A 340 2.87 5.44 -6.45
C LEU A 340 2.91 4.59 -7.72
N LEU A 341 2.53 3.31 -7.62
CA LEU A 341 2.56 2.38 -8.76
C LEU A 341 1.35 2.58 -9.68
N SER A 342 0.23 3.05 -9.12
CA SER A 342 -0.93 3.50 -9.91
C SER A 342 -0.56 4.74 -10.73
N ILE A 343 0.20 5.67 -10.14
CA ILE A 343 0.72 6.86 -10.81
C ILE A 343 1.67 6.47 -11.95
N MET A 344 2.57 5.50 -11.71
CA MET A 344 3.47 4.98 -12.76
C MET A 344 2.68 4.35 -13.91
N ALA A 345 1.69 3.49 -13.62
CA ALA A 345 0.86 2.86 -14.65
C ALA A 345 0.02 3.87 -15.45
N ALA A 346 -0.55 4.88 -14.78
CA ALA A 346 -1.25 5.97 -15.45
C ALA A 346 -0.30 6.81 -16.32
N ALA A 347 0.92 7.09 -15.84
CA ALA A 347 1.94 7.81 -16.62
C ALA A 347 2.36 7.00 -17.85
N TYR A 348 2.47 5.67 -17.73
CA TYR A 348 2.77 4.79 -18.86
C TYR A 348 1.67 4.87 -19.93
N ALA A 349 0.40 4.78 -19.53
CA ALA A 349 -0.72 4.93 -20.46
C ALA A 349 -0.80 6.34 -21.08
N VAL A 350 -0.51 7.40 -20.32
CA VAL A 350 -0.43 8.78 -20.83
C VAL A 350 0.70 8.94 -21.85
N TYR A 351 1.86 8.32 -21.59
CA TYR A 351 3.03 8.42 -22.46
C TYR A 351 2.83 7.72 -23.80
N HIS A 352 2.30 6.50 -23.77
CA HIS A 352 2.10 5.70 -24.97
C HIS A 352 0.79 6.04 -25.72
N GLY A 353 -0.23 6.47 -24.98
CA GLY A 353 -1.59 6.64 -25.52
C GLY A 353 -2.19 5.33 -26.04
N PRO A 354 -3.40 5.38 -26.61
CA PRO A 354 -4.07 4.17 -27.10
C PRO A 354 -3.29 3.49 -28.24
N GLN A 355 -2.70 4.26 -29.16
CA GLN A 355 -1.95 3.69 -30.28
C GLN A 355 -0.63 3.04 -29.85
N GLY A 356 0.11 3.65 -28.92
CA GLY A 356 1.35 3.07 -28.40
C GLY A 356 1.09 1.74 -27.69
N LEU A 357 0.03 1.69 -26.85
CA LEU A 357 -0.39 0.45 -26.20
C LEU A 357 -0.83 -0.63 -27.21
N LYS A 358 -1.56 -0.26 -28.28
CA LYS A 358 -1.88 -1.18 -29.39
C LYS A 358 -0.62 -1.69 -30.11
N ASN A 359 0.38 -0.84 -30.30
CA ASN A 359 1.65 -1.26 -30.93
C ASN A 359 2.42 -2.25 -30.04
N ILE A 360 2.49 -1.98 -28.73
CA ILE A 360 3.16 -2.86 -27.76
C ILE A 360 2.46 -4.22 -27.72
N SER A 361 1.15 -4.22 -27.46
CA SER A 361 0.34 -5.46 -27.44
C SER A 361 0.38 -6.20 -28.78
N GLY A 362 0.30 -5.49 -29.92
CA GLY A 362 0.41 -6.07 -31.26
C GLY A 362 1.76 -6.74 -31.52
N LYS A 363 2.87 -6.15 -31.03
CA LYS A 363 4.20 -6.75 -31.08
C LYS A 363 4.24 -8.04 -30.26
N VAL A 364 3.78 -8.01 -29.01
CA VAL A 364 3.77 -9.19 -28.12
C VAL A 364 2.93 -10.31 -28.71
N PHE A 365 1.73 -9.99 -29.19
CA PHE A 365 0.84 -10.92 -29.86
C PHE A 365 1.45 -11.52 -31.14
N GLY A 366 2.07 -10.69 -31.98
CA GLY A 366 2.74 -11.12 -33.20
C GLY A 366 3.91 -12.07 -32.93
N LEU A 367 4.75 -11.76 -31.94
CA LEU A 367 5.86 -12.63 -31.53
C LEU A 367 5.37 -13.95 -30.93
N THR A 368 4.26 -13.93 -30.21
CA THR A 368 3.64 -15.15 -29.66
C THR A 368 3.07 -16.03 -30.79
N THR A 369 2.46 -15.41 -31.80
CA THR A 369 2.00 -16.11 -33.01
C THR A 369 3.17 -16.71 -33.79
N LEU A 370 4.29 -15.99 -33.90
CA LEU A 370 5.53 -16.50 -34.50
C LEU A 370 6.09 -17.70 -33.73
N LEU A 371 6.13 -17.62 -32.40
CA LEU A 371 6.56 -18.72 -31.54
C LEU A 371 5.65 -19.95 -31.74
N ALA A 372 4.33 -19.77 -31.74
CA ALA A 372 3.38 -20.86 -31.97
C ALA A 372 3.58 -21.53 -33.34
N ALA A 373 3.74 -20.73 -34.40
CA ALA A 373 3.99 -21.25 -35.75
C ALA A 373 5.30 -22.06 -35.81
N GLY A 374 6.36 -21.56 -35.17
CA GLY A 374 7.65 -22.25 -35.08
C GLY A 374 7.57 -23.57 -34.32
N LEU A 375 6.91 -23.58 -33.15
CA LEU A 375 6.70 -24.78 -32.34
C LEU A 375 5.90 -25.85 -33.09
N ASN A 376 4.82 -25.43 -33.77
CA ASN A 376 4.00 -26.33 -34.59
C ASN A 376 4.79 -26.92 -35.77
N LYS A 377 5.63 -26.13 -36.43
CA LYS A 377 6.53 -26.61 -37.51
C LYS A 377 7.55 -27.63 -36.98
N LEU A 378 8.00 -27.50 -35.73
CA LEU A 378 8.88 -28.48 -35.09
C LEU A 378 8.17 -29.78 -34.71
N GLY A 379 6.84 -29.78 -34.70
CA GLY A 379 5.98 -30.93 -34.39
C GLY A 379 5.45 -30.94 -32.96
N PHE A 380 5.63 -29.86 -32.20
CA PHE A 380 4.98 -29.69 -30.90
C PHE A 380 3.52 -29.26 -31.08
N ILE A 381 2.68 -29.61 -30.12
CA ILE A 381 1.26 -29.22 -30.12
C ILE A 381 1.09 -28.09 -29.10
N THR A 382 0.61 -26.93 -29.55
CA THR A 382 0.13 -25.86 -28.67
C THR A 382 -1.32 -26.15 -28.25
N GLU A 383 -1.61 -26.25 -26.95
CA GLU A 383 -2.97 -26.54 -26.44
C GLU A 383 -3.96 -25.43 -26.79
N ASN A 384 -3.47 -24.19 -26.87
CA ASN A 384 -4.30 -23.00 -27.02
C ASN A 384 -4.91 -22.89 -28.41
N LYS A 385 -6.22 -22.63 -28.48
CA LYS A 385 -6.91 -22.31 -29.74
C LYS A 385 -6.81 -20.82 -30.04
N SER A 386 -7.07 -19.99 -29.03
CA SER A 386 -6.96 -18.55 -29.06
C SER A 386 -6.08 -18.09 -27.91
N TYR A 387 -5.19 -17.13 -28.14
CA TYR A 387 -4.21 -16.68 -27.14
C TYR A 387 -3.80 -15.24 -27.39
N PHE A 388 -3.24 -14.61 -26.35
CA PHE A 388 -2.60 -13.30 -26.46
C PHE A 388 -1.07 -13.43 -26.47
N ASP A 389 -0.48 -13.71 -25.31
CA ASP A 389 0.98 -13.71 -25.11
C ASP A 389 1.53 -15.01 -24.54
N THR A 390 0.66 -15.97 -24.21
CA THR A 390 1.01 -17.16 -23.45
C THR A 390 0.60 -18.41 -24.23
N LEU A 391 1.53 -19.36 -24.37
CA LEU A 391 1.31 -20.65 -25.01
C LEU A 391 1.60 -21.78 -24.03
N THR A 392 0.70 -22.74 -23.94
CA THR A 392 0.92 -24.03 -23.28
C THR A 392 1.25 -25.08 -24.33
N VAL A 393 2.40 -25.71 -24.20
CA VAL A 393 3.01 -26.59 -25.20
C VAL A 393 3.10 -28.00 -24.64
N GLN A 394 2.57 -28.96 -25.40
CA GLN A 394 2.69 -30.38 -25.11
C GLN A 394 4.08 -30.87 -25.52
N THR A 395 4.90 -31.22 -24.53
CA THR A 395 6.31 -31.59 -24.70
C THR A 395 6.61 -33.05 -24.32
N GLY A 396 5.68 -33.74 -23.67
CA GLY A 396 5.85 -35.13 -23.25
C GLY A 396 7.06 -35.32 -22.35
N ASP A 397 7.82 -36.38 -22.59
CA ASP A 397 9.02 -36.71 -21.80
C ASP A 397 10.18 -35.71 -22.01
N LEU A 398 10.09 -34.81 -23.01
CA LEU A 398 11.13 -33.84 -23.33
C LEU A 398 11.15 -32.62 -22.39
N THR A 399 10.13 -32.44 -21.55
CA THR A 399 9.99 -31.26 -20.69
C THR A 399 11.21 -31.01 -19.79
N ALA A 400 11.77 -32.07 -19.22
CA ALA A 400 12.92 -31.96 -18.32
C ALA A 400 14.19 -31.50 -19.06
N GLU A 401 14.44 -32.03 -20.26
CA GLU A 401 15.60 -31.64 -21.08
C GLU A 401 15.43 -30.21 -21.63
N ILE A 402 14.22 -29.84 -22.05
CA ILE A 402 13.90 -28.46 -22.45
C ILE A 402 14.19 -27.51 -21.28
N ARG A 403 13.80 -27.88 -20.07
CA ARG A 403 14.05 -27.08 -18.87
C ARG A 403 15.52 -26.86 -18.61
N GLU A 404 16.32 -27.93 -18.64
CA GLU A 404 17.76 -27.85 -18.43
C GLU A 404 18.42 -26.89 -19.42
N ILE A 405 18.14 -27.05 -20.71
CA ILE A 405 18.71 -26.20 -21.77
C ILE A 405 18.21 -24.75 -21.68
N ALA A 406 16.95 -24.53 -21.30
CA ALA A 406 16.41 -23.19 -21.11
C ALA A 406 17.10 -22.47 -19.92
N GLU A 407 17.23 -23.16 -18.80
CA GLU A 407 17.90 -22.64 -17.59
C GLU A 407 19.40 -22.37 -17.86
N GLU A 408 20.10 -23.23 -18.62
CA GLU A 408 21.47 -22.98 -19.12
C GLU A 408 21.58 -21.67 -19.92
N LYS A 409 20.53 -21.32 -20.67
CA LYS A 409 20.43 -20.09 -21.46
C LYS A 409 19.84 -18.90 -20.66
N ASN A 410 19.71 -19.02 -19.34
CA ASN A 410 19.07 -18.02 -18.48
C ASN A 410 17.65 -17.64 -18.95
N ARG A 411 16.86 -18.65 -19.37
CA ARG A 411 15.44 -18.52 -19.70
C ARG A 411 14.61 -19.39 -18.77
N ASN A 412 13.55 -18.82 -18.21
CA ASN A 412 12.62 -19.54 -17.35
C ASN A 412 11.28 -19.73 -18.04
N PHE A 413 10.72 -20.94 -18.02
CA PHE A 413 9.36 -21.25 -18.46
C PHE A 413 8.52 -21.67 -17.25
N LEU A 414 7.19 -21.72 -17.42
CA LEU A 414 6.31 -22.29 -16.42
C LEU A 414 6.25 -23.81 -16.58
N TYR A 415 6.62 -24.56 -15.54
CA TYR A 415 6.53 -26.01 -15.50
C TYR A 415 5.44 -26.45 -14.52
N TYR A 416 4.55 -27.35 -14.94
CA TYR A 416 3.40 -27.79 -14.14
C TYR A 416 3.77 -28.95 -13.22
N LYS A 417 3.69 -28.74 -11.90
CA LYS A 417 4.00 -29.79 -10.91
C LYS A 417 3.12 -31.05 -11.05
N LYS A 418 1.85 -30.89 -11.46
CA LYS A 418 0.87 -31.99 -11.59
C LYS A 418 0.88 -32.67 -12.96
N ASP A 419 1.52 -32.06 -13.96
CA ASP A 419 1.55 -32.56 -15.33
C ASP A 419 2.91 -32.22 -15.96
N SER A 420 3.88 -33.14 -15.83
CA SER A 420 5.23 -32.96 -16.36
C SER A 420 5.31 -33.11 -17.88
N SER A 421 4.20 -33.38 -18.56
CA SER A 421 4.15 -33.57 -20.02
C SER A 421 3.99 -32.25 -20.79
N LYS A 422 3.88 -31.11 -20.08
CA LYS A 422 3.71 -29.80 -20.70
C LYS A 422 4.39 -28.68 -19.93
N LEU A 423 4.54 -27.55 -20.61
CA LEU A 423 5.05 -26.30 -20.07
C LEU A 423 4.32 -25.11 -20.69
N SER A 424 4.44 -23.93 -20.11
CA SER A 424 3.96 -22.68 -20.71
C SER A 424 5.04 -21.63 -20.86
N ILE A 425 4.89 -20.81 -21.90
CA ILE A 425 5.79 -19.72 -22.26
C ILE A 425 4.95 -18.47 -22.42
N SER A 426 5.20 -17.46 -21.58
CA SER A 426 4.60 -16.14 -21.67
C SER A 426 5.61 -15.13 -22.22
N LEU A 427 5.26 -14.48 -23.33
CA LEU A 427 6.05 -13.40 -23.90
C LEU A 427 5.59 -12.04 -23.37
N ASP A 428 6.44 -11.04 -23.51
CA ASP A 428 6.19 -9.71 -22.96
C ASP A 428 6.84 -8.60 -23.80
N GLU A 429 6.65 -7.36 -23.36
CA GLU A 429 7.10 -6.15 -24.08
C GLU A 429 8.61 -6.18 -24.40
N THR A 430 9.41 -6.81 -23.53
CA THR A 430 10.87 -6.88 -23.64
C THR A 430 11.35 -7.92 -24.66
N THR A 431 10.45 -8.79 -25.13
CA THR A 431 10.77 -9.86 -26.06
C THR A 431 11.08 -9.29 -27.46
N SER A 432 12.14 -9.82 -28.10
CA SER A 432 12.50 -9.54 -29.50
C SER A 432 12.26 -10.77 -30.40
N GLU A 433 12.42 -10.61 -31.72
CA GLU A 433 12.41 -11.74 -32.66
C GLU A 433 13.57 -12.71 -32.42
N GLU A 434 14.73 -12.19 -32.02
CA GLU A 434 15.89 -12.99 -31.61
C GLU A 434 15.55 -13.85 -30.38
N ASP A 435 14.79 -13.32 -29.42
CA ASP A 435 14.31 -14.09 -28.27
C ASP A 435 13.42 -15.27 -28.67
N VAL A 436 12.51 -15.05 -29.61
CA VAL A 436 11.67 -16.13 -30.15
C VAL A 436 12.52 -17.18 -30.85
N THR A 437 13.51 -16.75 -31.64
CA THR A 437 14.46 -17.64 -32.32
C THR A 437 15.27 -18.47 -31.32
N ASP A 438 15.75 -17.86 -30.24
CA ASP A 438 16.47 -18.52 -29.17
C ASP A 438 15.61 -19.56 -28.45
N ILE A 439 14.34 -19.25 -28.19
CA ILE A 439 13.38 -20.18 -27.62
C ILE A 439 13.21 -21.37 -28.57
N LEU A 440 12.92 -21.13 -29.85
CA LEU A 440 12.77 -22.20 -30.84
C LEU A 440 14.03 -23.07 -30.99
N ALA A 441 15.22 -22.48 -30.85
CA ALA A 441 16.49 -23.20 -30.87
C ALA A 441 16.64 -24.18 -29.69
N ILE A 442 16.04 -23.89 -28.52
CA ILE A 442 15.99 -24.84 -27.39
C ILE A 442 15.22 -26.10 -27.81
N PHE A 443 14.02 -25.92 -28.37
CA PHE A 443 13.18 -27.02 -28.83
C PHE A 443 13.81 -27.81 -29.99
N GLN A 444 14.50 -27.13 -30.91
CA GLN A 444 15.27 -27.77 -31.99
C GLN A 444 16.40 -28.65 -31.46
N ARG A 445 17.15 -28.15 -30.47
CA ARG A 445 18.28 -28.86 -29.87
C ARG A 445 17.82 -30.18 -29.25
N VAL A 446 16.73 -30.17 -28.48
CA VAL A 446 16.16 -31.37 -27.86
C VAL A 446 15.67 -32.38 -28.91
N LEU A 447 15.15 -31.91 -30.05
CA LEU A 447 14.74 -32.78 -31.16
C LEU A 447 15.90 -33.24 -32.05
N GLY A 448 17.13 -32.74 -31.87
CA GLY A 448 18.24 -32.96 -32.79
C GLY A 448 17.99 -32.42 -34.21
N LYS A 449 17.11 -31.42 -34.36
CA LYS A 449 16.75 -30.80 -35.65
C LYS A 449 17.58 -29.54 -35.93
N GLY A 450 17.85 -29.25 -37.20
CA GLY A 450 18.52 -28.02 -37.64
C GLY A 450 17.61 -26.78 -37.57
N ILE A 451 18.20 -25.60 -37.78
CA ILE A 451 17.51 -24.30 -37.75
C ILE A 451 16.43 -24.25 -38.83
N ILE A 452 15.20 -23.85 -38.47
CA ILE A 452 14.14 -23.50 -39.43
C ILE A 452 14.55 -22.22 -40.16
N GLY A 453 14.82 -22.32 -41.47
CA GLY A 453 15.17 -21.18 -42.33
C GLY A 453 14.09 -20.78 -43.36
N GLU A 454 12.86 -21.30 -43.21
CA GLU A 454 11.72 -20.99 -44.10
C GLU A 454 10.83 -19.90 -43.47
N GLU A 455 10.21 -19.05 -44.31
CA GLU A 455 9.18 -18.11 -43.87
C GLU A 455 7.99 -18.86 -43.24
N LEU A 456 7.60 -18.45 -42.03
CA LEU A 456 6.46 -19.02 -41.31
C LEU A 456 5.18 -18.27 -41.65
N GLU A 457 4.13 -18.99 -42.04
CA GLU A 457 2.79 -18.43 -42.22
C GLU A 457 2.18 -18.10 -40.86
N LEU A 458 1.92 -16.82 -40.60
CA LEU A 458 1.28 -16.35 -39.37
C LEU A 458 -0.23 -16.22 -39.57
N LYS A 459 -1.01 -16.88 -38.71
CA LYS A 459 -2.47 -16.80 -38.70
C LYS A 459 -2.94 -16.11 -37.44
N ASN A 460 -3.98 -15.29 -37.52
CA ASN A 460 -4.61 -14.71 -36.34
C ASN A 460 -5.38 -15.82 -35.59
N PRO A 461 -5.01 -16.17 -34.34
CA PRO A 461 -5.69 -17.19 -33.55
C PRO A 461 -7.00 -16.71 -32.89
N LEU A 462 -7.31 -15.40 -32.94
CA LEU A 462 -8.50 -14.83 -32.29
C LEU A 462 -9.74 -14.92 -33.19
N ALA A 463 -10.87 -15.30 -32.60
CA ALA A 463 -12.17 -15.23 -33.27
C ALA A 463 -12.66 -13.76 -33.38
N PRO A 464 -13.50 -13.43 -34.37
CA PRO A 464 -13.95 -12.05 -34.60
C PRO A 464 -14.59 -11.37 -33.38
N ASN A 465 -15.33 -12.10 -32.55
CA ASN A 465 -15.97 -11.57 -31.34
C ASN A 465 -15.01 -11.37 -30.15
N GLN A 466 -13.80 -11.93 -30.22
CA GLN A 466 -12.74 -11.75 -29.22
C GLN A 466 -11.87 -10.54 -29.53
N ILE A 467 -11.95 -9.98 -30.74
CA ILE A 467 -11.14 -8.83 -31.17
C ILE A 467 -11.85 -7.54 -30.77
N ARG A 468 -11.17 -6.70 -30.00
CA ARG A 468 -11.66 -5.40 -29.56
C ARG A 468 -11.97 -4.50 -30.76
N THR A 469 -13.18 -3.96 -30.79
CA THR A 469 -13.58 -2.91 -31.74
C THR A 469 -13.82 -1.55 -31.10
N SER A 470 -13.98 -1.50 -29.77
CA SER A 470 -14.20 -0.25 -29.03
C SER A 470 -12.92 0.59 -28.91
N ASP A 471 -13.10 1.90 -28.92
CA ASP A 471 -12.04 2.85 -28.59
C ASP A 471 -11.78 2.87 -27.08
N PHE A 472 -10.58 3.33 -26.70
CA PHE A 472 -10.17 3.54 -25.31
C PHE A 472 -9.18 4.70 -25.22
N LEU A 473 -9.04 5.27 -24.02
CA LEU A 473 -8.11 6.37 -23.72
C LEU A 473 -8.31 7.56 -24.68
N THR A 474 -9.58 7.87 -24.97
CA THR A 474 -9.96 8.94 -25.90
C THR A 474 -9.84 10.33 -25.27
N HIS A 475 -9.77 10.40 -23.93
CA HIS A 475 -9.58 11.65 -23.22
C HIS A 475 -8.27 12.34 -23.63
N PRO A 476 -8.23 13.68 -23.79
CA PRO A 476 -7.04 14.40 -24.26
C PRO A 476 -5.77 14.17 -23.44
N VAL A 477 -5.88 13.85 -22.15
CA VAL A 477 -4.72 13.55 -21.29
C VAL A 477 -3.86 12.41 -21.86
N PHE A 478 -4.47 11.39 -22.45
CA PHE A 478 -3.77 10.24 -23.04
C PHE A 478 -3.28 10.50 -24.47
N ASN A 479 -3.52 11.70 -25.01
CA ASN A 479 -3.26 12.06 -26.40
C ASN A 479 -2.38 13.32 -26.55
N SER A 480 -1.92 13.91 -25.44
CA SER A 480 -1.21 15.21 -25.45
C SER A 480 0.27 15.16 -25.05
N TYR A 481 0.73 14.09 -24.40
CA TYR A 481 2.03 14.05 -23.70
C TYR A 481 2.95 12.91 -24.17
N HIS A 482 3.01 12.65 -25.48
CA HIS A 482 3.79 11.52 -26.05
C HIS A 482 5.26 11.84 -26.30
N SER A 483 5.63 13.11 -26.44
CA SER A 483 7.05 13.49 -26.48
C SER A 483 7.64 13.48 -25.06
N GLU A 484 8.88 13.05 -24.90
CA GLU A 484 9.53 12.99 -23.58
C GLU A 484 9.53 14.36 -22.88
N HIS A 485 9.79 15.44 -23.62
CA HIS A 485 9.76 16.79 -23.04
C HIS A 485 8.35 17.25 -22.66
N GLY A 486 7.33 16.85 -23.42
CA GLY A 486 5.93 17.08 -23.08
C GLY A 486 5.53 16.34 -21.80
N MET A 487 5.92 15.07 -21.69
CA MET A 487 5.72 14.26 -20.50
C MET A 487 6.45 14.86 -19.28
N LEU A 488 7.72 15.24 -19.42
CA LEU A 488 8.50 15.87 -18.36
C LEU A 488 7.77 17.10 -17.78
N ARG A 489 7.25 17.97 -18.66
CA ARG A 489 6.48 19.15 -18.26
C ARG A 489 5.17 18.78 -17.58
N TYR A 490 4.46 17.77 -18.09
CA TYR A 490 3.23 17.29 -17.47
C TYR A 490 3.48 16.80 -16.04
N LEU A 491 4.43 15.86 -15.87
CA LEU A 491 4.78 15.32 -14.56
C LEU A 491 5.21 16.41 -13.59
N LYS A 492 6.09 17.33 -14.03
CA LYS A 492 6.52 18.45 -13.18
C LYS A 492 5.37 19.41 -12.83
N SER A 493 4.42 19.62 -13.74
CA SER A 493 3.25 20.46 -13.47
C SER A 493 2.34 19.87 -12.38
N LEU A 494 2.24 18.54 -12.30
CA LEU A 494 1.47 17.86 -11.25
C LEU A 494 2.24 17.80 -9.94
N GLU A 495 3.54 17.48 -9.99
CA GLU A 495 4.43 17.49 -8.83
C GLU A 495 4.36 18.83 -8.07
N ASN A 496 4.36 19.95 -8.78
CA ASN A 496 4.31 21.28 -8.17
C ASN A 496 2.96 21.62 -7.50
N LYS A 497 1.91 20.82 -7.72
CA LYS A 497 0.61 20.98 -7.04
C LYS A 497 0.57 20.27 -5.68
N ASP A 498 1.59 19.48 -5.37
CA ASP A 498 1.61 18.55 -4.26
C ASP A 498 2.65 18.95 -3.20
N LEU A 499 2.20 19.19 -1.97
CA LEU A 499 3.11 19.36 -0.85
C LEU A 499 3.60 17.98 -0.41
N SER A 500 4.92 17.86 -0.28
CA SER A 500 5.66 16.65 0.07
C SER A 500 6.83 17.00 0.99
N MET A 501 7.59 16.02 1.48
CA MET A 501 8.66 16.25 2.46
C MET A 501 9.88 17.00 1.88
N VAL A 502 9.91 17.26 0.57
CA VAL A 502 10.93 18.16 -0.03
C VAL A 502 10.65 19.64 0.27
N HIS A 503 9.43 19.97 0.73
CA HIS A 503 8.98 21.33 0.98
C HIS A 503 9.06 21.71 2.46
N SER A 504 8.43 20.90 3.31
CA SER A 504 8.33 21.09 4.76
C SER A 504 7.93 19.80 5.46
N MET A 505 8.03 19.80 6.80
CA MET A 505 7.56 18.73 7.67
C MET A 505 6.08 18.44 7.42
N ILE A 506 5.77 17.15 7.29
CA ILE A 506 4.40 16.65 7.28
C ILE A 506 4.16 15.94 8.61
N SER A 507 3.59 16.62 9.60
CA SER A 507 3.50 16.11 10.98
C SER A 507 2.27 15.21 11.25
N LEU A 508 1.98 14.29 10.33
CA LEU A 508 0.85 13.35 10.43
C LEU A 508 1.07 12.34 11.56
N GLY A 509 0.30 12.45 12.64
CA GLY A 509 0.21 11.43 13.68
C GLY A 509 -0.14 10.04 13.14
N SER A 510 0.44 9.01 13.75
CA SER A 510 0.36 7.60 13.37
C SER A 510 0.89 7.29 11.96
N CYS A 511 1.66 8.19 11.34
CA CYS A 511 2.19 8.00 9.98
C CYS A 511 3.71 7.98 9.91
N THR A 512 4.42 8.51 10.91
CA THR A 512 5.89 8.57 10.96
C THR A 512 6.50 9.04 9.64
N MET A 513 6.23 10.31 9.28
CA MET A 513 6.77 10.95 8.07
C MET A 513 8.26 11.29 8.24
N LYS A 514 9.10 10.27 8.40
CA LYS A 514 10.55 10.38 8.59
C LYS A 514 11.29 10.43 7.26
N LEU A 515 12.60 10.67 7.30
CA LEU A 515 13.44 10.63 6.11
C LEU A 515 13.31 9.29 5.36
N ASN A 516 13.11 9.38 4.04
CA ASN A 516 13.35 8.30 3.09
C ASN A 516 14.68 8.61 2.40
N ALA A 517 15.79 8.05 2.89
CA ALA A 517 17.10 8.53 2.46
C ALA A 517 17.42 8.05 1.03
N THR A 518 18.10 8.91 0.26
CA THR A 518 18.45 8.60 -1.13
C THR A 518 19.24 7.30 -1.24
N SER A 519 20.18 7.05 -0.33
CA SER A 519 20.98 5.82 -0.28
C SER A 519 20.15 4.57 -0.01
N GLU A 520 19.02 4.69 0.69
CA GLU A 520 18.06 3.59 0.91
C GLU A 520 17.21 3.31 -0.35
N MET A 521 16.93 4.35 -1.14
CA MET A 521 16.08 4.28 -2.34
C MET A 521 16.82 3.77 -3.58
N ILE A 522 18.11 4.06 -3.73
CA ILE A 522 18.93 3.70 -4.90
C ILE A 522 18.80 2.21 -5.29
N PRO A 523 18.88 1.23 -4.36
CA PRO A 523 18.84 -0.18 -4.75
C PRO A 523 17.51 -0.64 -5.35
N VAL A 524 16.39 0.03 -5.05
CA VAL A 524 15.05 -0.37 -5.47
C VAL A 524 14.92 -0.48 -7.00
N THR A 525 15.66 0.37 -7.72
CA THR A 525 15.65 0.43 -9.19
C THR A 525 16.79 -0.35 -9.85
N TRP A 526 17.62 -1.07 -9.07
CA TRP A 526 18.62 -1.96 -9.64
C TRP A 526 17.97 -3.15 -10.34
N PRO A 527 18.41 -3.53 -11.55
CA PRO A 527 17.85 -4.67 -12.28
C PRO A 527 17.87 -5.98 -11.47
N GLU A 528 18.90 -6.17 -10.64
CA GLU A 528 19.06 -7.35 -9.79
C GLU A 528 17.98 -7.49 -8.70
N LEU A 529 17.21 -6.43 -8.44
CA LEU A 529 16.01 -6.46 -7.60
C LEU A 529 14.74 -6.24 -8.44
N GLY A 530 14.71 -5.20 -9.27
CA GLY A 530 13.52 -4.80 -10.04
C GLY A 530 13.07 -5.81 -11.09
N ASN A 531 13.98 -6.58 -11.70
CA ASN A 531 13.69 -7.41 -12.88
C ASN A 531 13.64 -8.91 -12.60
N ILE A 532 13.57 -9.32 -11.33
CA ILE A 532 13.43 -10.73 -10.95
C ILE A 532 11.96 -11.10 -10.90
N HIS A 533 11.58 -12.19 -11.56
CA HIS A 533 10.24 -12.75 -11.52
C HIS A 533 9.97 -13.43 -10.16
N PRO A 534 8.82 -13.24 -9.49
CA PRO A 534 8.55 -13.76 -8.13
C PRO A 534 8.66 -15.29 -8.01
N PHE A 535 8.42 -16.00 -9.11
CA PHE A 535 8.50 -17.46 -9.17
C PHE A 535 9.75 -17.98 -9.89
N ALA A 536 10.80 -17.16 -10.01
CA ALA A 536 12.08 -17.59 -10.53
C ALA A 536 12.67 -18.74 -9.67
N PRO A 537 13.42 -19.68 -10.27
CA PRO A 537 14.10 -20.74 -9.52
C PRO A 537 14.95 -20.19 -8.37
N ALA A 538 14.90 -20.86 -7.21
CA ALA A 538 15.56 -20.38 -5.99
C ALA A 538 17.08 -20.13 -6.17
N TYR A 539 17.76 -20.89 -7.03
CA TYR A 539 19.19 -20.67 -7.27
C TYR A 539 19.50 -19.32 -7.94
N GLN A 540 18.51 -18.70 -8.60
CA GLN A 540 18.60 -17.38 -9.24
C GLN A 540 18.32 -16.23 -8.27
N THR A 541 17.86 -16.50 -7.03
CA THR A 541 17.37 -15.48 -6.10
C THR A 541 18.18 -15.40 -4.80
N LYS A 542 19.46 -15.80 -4.84
CA LYS A 542 20.32 -15.87 -3.64
C LYS A 542 20.50 -14.52 -2.93
N GLY A 543 20.59 -13.43 -3.69
CA GLY A 543 20.65 -12.07 -3.13
C GLY A 543 19.37 -11.72 -2.38
N TYR A 544 18.20 -12.06 -2.93
CA TYR A 544 16.92 -11.91 -2.23
C TYR A 544 16.83 -12.77 -0.98
N GLN A 545 17.26 -14.03 -1.04
CA GLN A 545 17.27 -14.92 0.13
C GLN A 545 18.14 -14.33 1.26
N HIS A 546 19.32 -13.81 0.92
CA HIS A 546 20.17 -13.11 1.89
C HIS A 546 19.46 -11.90 2.51
N LEU A 547 18.93 -11.00 1.67
CA LEU A 547 18.18 -9.81 2.10
C LEU A 547 17.05 -10.18 3.08
N ILE A 548 16.21 -11.14 2.70
CA ILE A 548 15.02 -11.54 3.48
C ILE A 548 15.43 -12.19 4.80
N ILE A 549 16.38 -13.13 4.79
CA ILE A 549 16.84 -13.83 6.00
C ILE A 549 17.46 -12.83 6.97
N GLN A 550 18.31 -11.94 6.47
CA GLN A 550 19.04 -11.00 7.31
C GLN A 550 18.12 -9.92 7.89
N LEU A 551 17.23 -9.35 7.07
CA LEU A 551 16.22 -8.41 7.55
C LEU A 551 15.29 -9.06 8.58
N SER A 552 14.85 -10.30 8.34
CA SER A 552 14.04 -11.06 9.30
C SER A 552 14.73 -11.20 10.65
N ARG A 553 16.03 -11.55 10.66
CA ARG A 553 16.83 -11.65 11.90
C ARG A 553 16.92 -10.33 12.65
N TRP A 554 17.18 -9.23 11.94
CA TRP A 554 17.25 -7.92 12.58
C TRP A 554 15.92 -7.48 13.17
N LEU A 555 14.82 -7.68 12.43
CA LEU A 555 13.51 -7.35 12.95
C LEU A 555 13.12 -8.27 14.12
N CYS A 556 13.51 -9.55 14.13
CA CYS A 556 13.35 -10.42 15.30
C CYS A 556 14.08 -9.87 16.53
N GLU A 557 15.33 -9.41 16.39
CA GLU A 557 16.07 -8.79 17.50
C GLU A 557 15.39 -7.49 17.98
N ILE A 558 14.93 -6.64 17.06
CA ILE A 558 14.23 -5.39 17.40
C ILE A 558 12.91 -5.65 18.14
N THR A 559 12.18 -6.70 17.73
CA THR A 559 10.84 -6.99 18.26
C THR A 559 10.82 -8.00 19.41
N GLY A 560 11.91 -8.75 19.59
CA GLY A 560 12.03 -9.87 20.51
C GLY A 560 11.27 -11.15 20.08
N PHE A 561 10.77 -11.20 18.84
CA PHE A 561 10.03 -12.35 18.32
C PHE A 561 10.94 -13.47 17.79
N ALA A 562 10.35 -14.66 17.61
CA ALA A 562 11.06 -15.86 17.19
C ALA A 562 11.24 -15.95 15.66
N ALA A 563 10.23 -15.51 14.90
CA ALA A 563 10.25 -15.54 13.44
C ALA A 563 9.48 -14.38 12.83
N MET A 564 9.82 -14.06 11.57
CA MET A 564 9.13 -13.08 10.74
C MET A 564 8.48 -13.76 9.53
N SER A 565 7.30 -13.26 9.13
CA SER A 565 6.77 -13.44 7.77
C SER A 565 6.76 -12.10 7.05
N MET A 566 7.40 -12.08 5.87
CA MET A 566 7.48 -10.90 4.99
C MET A 566 6.36 -10.86 3.94
N GLN A 567 5.43 -11.83 3.95
CA GLN A 567 4.38 -11.92 2.93
C GLN A 567 3.38 -10.74 2.94
N PRO A 568 2.90 -10.24 4.09
CA PRO A 568 1.85 -9.22 4.08
C PRO A 568 2.36 -7.88 3.55
N ASN A 569 1.73 -7.39 2.47
CA ASN A 569 2.12 -6.19 1.72
C ASN A 569 1.45 -4.88 2.18
N SER A 570 0.91 -4.83 3.40
CA SER A 570 0.48 -3.59 4.08
C SER A 570 0.28 -3.86 5.58
N GLY A 571 0.18 -2.81 6.39
CA GLY A 571 -0.08 -2.97 7.83
C GLY A 571 -1.40 -3.69 8.13
N ALA A 572 -2.47 -3.33 7.42
CA ALA A 572 -3.77 -4.00 7.52
C ALA A 572 -3.71 -5.48 7.09
N GLN A 573 -2.86 -5.83 6.11
CA GLN A 573 -2.60 -7.23 5.77
C GLN A 573 -1.81 -7.95 6.86
N GLY A 574 -0.88 -7.26 7.53
CA GLY A 574 -0.18 -7.79 8.70
C GLY A 574 -1.12 -8.08 9.87
N GLU A 575 -2.10 -7.20 10.13
CA GLU A 575 -3.17 -7.46 11.08
C GLU A 575 -3.97 -8.71 10.72
N TYR A 576 -4.49 -8.78 9.50
CA TYR A 576 -5.22 -9.94 9.04
C TYR A 576 -4.38 -11.24 9.16
N ALA A 577 -3.12 -11.21 8.71
CA ALA A 577 -2.23 -12.37 8.78
C ALA A 577 -1.97 -12.79 10.24
N GLY A 578 -1.71 -11.85 11.14
CA GLY A 578 -1.51 -12.14 12.56
C GLY A 578 -2.75 -12.74 13.23
N LEU A 579 -3.94 -12.28 12.86
CA LEU A 579 -5.20 -12.84 13.35
C LEU A 579 -5.48 -14.24 12.78
N MET A 580 -5.12 -14.49 11.52
CA MET A 580 -5.20 -15.84 10.93
C MET A 580 -4.23 -16.82 11.59
N VAL A 581 -3.02 -16.36 11.94
CA VAL A 581 -2.05 -17.13 12.74
C VAL A 581 -2.62 -17.49 14.12
N ILE A 582 -3.24 -16.53 14.82
CA ILE A 582 -3.90 -16.78 16.11
C ILE A 582 -5.06 -17.78 15.95
N ARG A 583 -5.88 -17.63 14.91
CA ARG A 583 -6.99 -18.55 14.62
C ARG A 583 -6.47 -19.98 14.41
N ALA A 584 -5.48 -20.17 13.55
CA ALA A 584 -4.88 -21.48 13.29
C ALA A 584 -4.26 -22.10 14.55
N TYR A 585 -3.66 -21.27 15.42
CA TYR A 585 -3.17 -21.72 16.72
C TYR A 585 -4.29 -22.23 17.64
N HIS A 586 -5.41 -21.52 17.75
CA HIS A 586 -6.57 -22.00 18.52
C HIS A 586 -7.14 -23.31 17.95
N GLU A 587 -7.26 -23.40 16.63
CA GLU A 587 -7.73 -24.62 15.94
C GLU A 587 -6.81 -25.82 16.21
N SER A 588 -5.50 -25.62 16.19
CA SER A 588 -4.51 -26.67 16.47
C SER A 588 -4.62 -27.26 17.88
N ARG A 589 -5.23 -26.53 18.81
CA ARG A 589 -5.44 -26.94 20.21
C ARG A 589 -6.84 -27.47 20.49
N GLY A 590 -7.71 -27.53 19.47
CA GLY A 590 -9.12 -27.93 19.62
C GLY A 590 -10.05 -26.79 20.07
N ASP A 591 -9.56 -25.55 20.14
CA ASP A 591 -10.29 -24.37 20.62
C ASP A 591 -10.85 -23.51 19.47
N ALA A 592 -11.25 -24.12 18.36
CA ALA A 592 -11.74 -23.43 17.16
C ALA A 592 -12.97 -22.51 17.38
N HIS A 593 -13.64 -22.64 18.53
CA HIS A 593 -14.77 -21.80 18.93
C HIS A 593 -14.34 -20.40 19.41
N ARG A 594 -13.06 -20.20 19.76
CA ARG A 594 -12.53 -18.92 20.23
C ARG A 594 -12.45 -17.91 19.08
N ASN A 595 -13.42 -16.99 19.02
CA ASN A 595 -13.53 -15.99 17.96
C ASN A 595 -13.85 -14.57 18.47
N ILE A 596 -13.76 -14.30 19.76
CA ILE A 596 -13.94 -12.95 20.31
C ILE A 596 -12.61 -12.18 20.24
N ALA A 597 -12.62 -11.04 19.57
CA ALA A 597 -11.53 -10.07 19.55
C ALA A 597 -11.89 -8.86 20.40
N LEU A 598 -11.17 -8.67 21.51
CA LEU A 598 -11.28 -7.45 22.32
C LEU A 598 -10.47 -6.34 21.67
N ILE A 599 -11.08 -5.17 21.47
CA ILE A 599 -10.44 -4.04 20.77
C ILE A 599 -10.74 -2.73 21.53
N PRO A 600 -9.75 -2.00 22.04
CA PRO A 600 -9.96 -0.68 22.64
C PRO A 600 -10.61 0.30 21.68
N SER A 601 -11.48 1.18 22.18
CA SER A 601 -12.15 2.21 21.38
C SER A 601 -11.17 3.18 20.69
N SER A 602 -9.96 3.32 21.22
CA SER A 602 -8.87 4.14 20.66
C SER A 602 -8.15 3.48 19.47
N ALA A 603 -8.29 2.17 19.28
CA ALA A 603 -7.56 1.44 18.23
C ALA A 603 -7.86 2.00 16.84
N HIS A 604 -6.88 1.86 15.93
CA HIS A 604 -7.03 2.24 14.53
C HIS A 604 -8.20 1.49 13.88
N GLY A 605 -8.83 2.11 12.86
CA GLY A 605 -10.02 1.55 12.22
C GLY A 605 -9.76 0.26 11.44
N THR A 606 -8.50 -0.03 11.11
CA THR A 606 -8.06 -1.28 10.50
C THR A 606 -8.24 -2.46 11.44
N ASN A 607 -7.93 -2.33 12.74
CA ASN A 607 -8.00 -3.42 13.71
C ASN A 607 -9.37 -4.12 13.71
N PRO A 608 -10.50 -3.41 13.93
CA PRO A 608 -11.82 -4.04 13.89
C PRO A 608 -12.22 -4.55 12.49
N ALA A 609 -11.79 -3.90 11.41
CA ALA A 609 -12.04 -4.36 10.05
C ALA A 609 -11.31 -5.68 9.76
N SER A 610 -10.03 -5.78 10.15
CA SER A 610 -9.19 -6.98 10.05
C SER A 610 -9.73 -8.13 10.88
N ALA A 611 -10.26 -7.85 12.08
CA ALA A 611 -10.89 -8.85 12.94
C ALA A 611 -12.15 -9.45 12.31
N VAL A 612 -13.05 -8.62 11.80
CA VAL A 612 -14.25 -9.10 11.08
C VAL A 612 -13.86 -9.91 9.84
N MET A 613 -12.86 -9.44 9.09
CA MET A 613 -12.32 -10.13 7.92
C MET A 613 -11.69 -11.49 8.26
N ALA A 614 -11.10 -11.63 9.45
CA ALA A 614 -10.61 -12.89 10.01
C ALA A 614 -11.69 -13.74 10.70
N GLY A 615 -12.98 -13.41 10.52
CA GLY A 615 -14.11 -14.19 11.05
C GLY A 615 -14.36 -14.02 12.55
N MET A 616 -13.76 -13.00 13.17
CA MET A 616 -13.88 -12.73 14.59
C MET A 616 -15.05 -11.77 14.90
N LYS A 617 -15.60 -11.91 16.11
CA LYS A 617 -16.58 -11.00 16.69
C LYS A 617 -15.87 -9.94 17.51
N VAL A 618 -16.01 -8.68 17.09
CA VAL A 618 -15.41 -7.53 17.76
C VAL A 618 -16.21 -7.17 19.01
N VAL A 619 -15.53 -7.08 20.15
CA VAL A 619 -16.05 -6.53 21.40
C VAL A 619 -15.20 -5.34 21.78
N VAL A 620 -15.81 -4.14 21.75
CA VAL A 620 -15.10 -2.89 22.02
C VAL A 620 -14.89 -2.73 23.52
N THR A 621 -13.67 -2.40 23.95
CA THR A 621 -13.35 -2.04 25.34
C THR A 621 -13.19 -0.52 25.49
N ALA A 622 -13.57 0.00 26.65
CA ALA A 622 -13.55 1.42 26.92
C ALA A 622 -12.13 1.94 27.15
N CYS A 623 -11.98 3.26 27.00
CA CYS A 623 -10.83 4.00 27.50
C CYS A 623 -11.24 4.84 28.71
N ASP A 624 -10.32 5.03 29.66
CA ASP A 624 -10.52 5.90 30.81
C ASP A 624 -10.47 7.39 30.43
N GLU A 625 -10.73 8.29 31.39
CA GLU A 625 -10.72 9.74 31.17
C GLU A 625 -9.34 10.30 30.75
N ASN A 626 -8.26 9.55 31.02
CA ASN A 626 -6.89 9.88 30.63
C ASN A 626 -6.50 9.24 29.28
N GLY A 627 -7.43 8.57 28.60
CA GLY A 627 -7.22 7.93 27.31
C GLY A 627 -6.48 6.59 27.37
N ASN A 628 -6.25 6.01 28.55
CA ASN A 628 -5.68 4.66 28.67
C ASN A 628 -6.77 3.61 28.46
N ILE A 629 -6.40 2.35 28.28
CA ILE A 629 -7.36 1.24 28.31
C ILE A 629 -7.99 1.16 29.70
N ASP A 630 -9.32 1.12 29.77
CA ASP A 630 -10.02 0.85 31.02
C ASP A 630 -9.82 -0.63 31.40
N VAL A 631 -8.88 -0.88 32.31
CA VAL A 631 -8.49 -2.23 32.76
C VAL A 631 -9.66 -2.96 33.43
N ALA A 632 -10.57 -2.24 34.10
CA ALA A 632 -11.72 -2.85 34.76
C ALA A 632 -12.76 -3.33 33.74
N ASP A 633 -13.08 -2.49 32.75
CA ASP A 633 -13.95 -2.86 31.62
C ASP A 633 -13.34 -4.00 30.78
N LEU A 634 -12.04 -3.92 30.49
CA LEU A 634 -11.32 -4.98 29.78
C LEU A 634 -11.39 -6.30 30.54
N ARG A 635 -11.14 -6.29 31.85
CA ARG A 635 -11.22 -7.50 32.69
C ARG A 635 -12.63 -8.08 32.69
N ALA A 636 -13.65 -7.25 32.86
CA ALA A 636 -15.03 -7.69 32.86
C ALA A 636 -15.41 -8.39 31.54
N LYS A 637 -15.02 -7.80 30.39
CA LYS A 637 -15.27 -8.38 29.06
C LYS A 637 -14.43 -9.64 28.79
N ALA A 638 -13.18 -9.67 29.24
CA ALA A 638 -12.33 -10.84 29.13
C ALA A 638 -12.88 -12.02 29.94
N GLU A 639 -13.39 -11.76 31.15
CA GLU A 639 -14.05 -12.76 31.99
C GLU A 639 -15.39 -13.23 31.40
N GLU A 640 -16.23 -12.30 30.93
CA GLU A 640 -17.50 -12.59 30.24
C GLU A 640 -17.27 -13.50 29.03
N HIS A 641 -16.22 -13.25 28.26
CA HIS A 641 -15.93 -13.96 27.03
C HIS A 641 -14.84 -15.03 27.15
N LYS A 642 -14.39 -15.39 28.36
CA LYS A 642 -13.21 -16.26 28.59
C LYS A 642 -13.22 -17.58 27.80
N ASP A 643 -14.39 -18.17 27.61
CA ASP A 643 -14.54 -19.45 26.90
C ASP A 643 -14.43 -19.26 25.38
N ASN A 644 -14.71 -18.07 24.85
CA ASN A 644 -14.66 -17.74 23.42
C ASN A 644 -13.58 -16.70 23.06
N LEU A 645 -12.76 -16.28 24.03
CA LEU A 645 -11.75 -15.24 23.86
C LEU A 645 -10.64 -15.73 22.91
N SER A 646 -10.53 -15.10 21.75
CA SER A 646 -9.49 -15.36 20.77
C SER A 646 -8.27 -14.49 21.04
N CYS A 647 -8.47 -13.16 21.07
CA CYS A 647 -7.37 -12.23 21.25
C CYS A 647 -7.78 -10.86 21.79
N LEU A 648 -6.78 -10.13 22.28
CA LEU A 648 -6.80 -8.67 22.40
C LEU A 648 -5.99 -8.06 21.24
N MET A 649 -6.53 -7.03 20.59
CA MET A 649 -5.75 -6.17 19.69
C MET A 649 -5.43 -4.85 20.39
N VAL A 650 -4.15 -4.57 20.60
CA VAL A 650 -3.69 -3.35 21.31
C VAL A 650 -2.64 -2.62 20.48
N THR A 651 -2.65 -1.28 20.50
CA THR A 651 -1.57 -0.46 19.91
C THR A 651 -0.68 0.02 21.03
N TYR A 652 0.64 -0.09 20.89
CA TYR A 652 1.58 0.36 21.93
C TYR A 652 2.76 1.15 21.34
N PRO A 653 3.12 2.34 21.88
CA PRO A 653 2.25 3.18 22.72
C PRO A 653 0.90 3.43 22.02
N SER A 654 -0.13 3.77 22.80
CA SER A 654 -1.49 3.88 22.28
C SER A 654 -1.59 4.94 21.17
N THR A 655 -2.68 4.92 20.40
CA THR A 655 -2.99 5.94 19.39
C THR A 655 -3.20 7.33 20.00
N HIS A 656 -3.23 7.45 21.33
CA HIS A 656 -3.22 8.72 22.04
C HIS A 656 -1.82 9.29 22.28
N GLY A 657 -0.76 8.57 21.86
CA GLY A 657 0.63 9.00 22.01
C GLY A 657 1.18 8.83 23.44
N VAL A 658 0.70 7.84 24.19
CA VAL A 658 1.09 7.61 25.58
C VAL A 658 1.49 6.15 25.86
N PHE A 659 2.46 5.96 26.75
CA PHE A 659 2.85 4.65 27.26
C PHE A 659 1.99 4.28 28.48
N GLU A 660 1.18 3.23 28.34
CA GLU A 660 0.37 2.72 29.44
C GLU A 660 1.24 1.87 30.38
N GLU A 661 1.17 2.12 31.69
CA GLU A 661 1.97 1.40 32.71
C GLU A 661 1.48 -0.02 32.97
N THR A 662 0.20 -0.30 32.67
CA THR A 662 -0.49 -1.56 32.95
C THR A 662 -0.37 -2.60 31.83
N ILE A 663 0.38 -2.32 30.75
CA ILE A 663 0.38 -3.16 29.54
C ILE A 663 0.77 -4.63 29.80
N ILE A 664 1.76 -4.89 30.66
CA ILE A 664 2.15 -6.27 31.00
C ILE A 664 1.01 -6.99 31.73
N GLU A 665 0.33 -6.30 32.64
CA GLU A 665 -0.80 -6.85 33.42
C GLU A 665 -1.98 -7.14 32.49
N ILE A 666 -2.21 -6.28 31.50
CA ILE A 666 -3.19 -6.47 30.43
C ILE A 666 -2.86 -7.74 29.62
N CYS A 667 -1.63 -7.88 29.14
CA CYS A 667 -1.22 -9.06 28.36
C CYS A 667 -1.38 -10.36 29.17
N GLN A 668 -0.89 -10.37 30.41
CA GLN A 668 -1.01 -11.52 31.31
C GLN A 668 -2.47 -11.92 31.56
N MET A 669 -3.34 -10.94 31.80
CA MET A 669 -4.78 -11.18 31.99
C MET A 669 -5.42 -11.83 30.75
N ILE A 670 -5.06 -11.40 29.55
CA ILE A 670 -5.58 -12.02 28.31
C ILE A 670 -5.10 -13.46 28.16
N HIS A 671 -3.83 -13.72 28.49
CA HIS A 671 -3.27 -15.08 28.50
C HIS A 671 -3.93 -15.97 29.56
N GLU A 672 -4.24 -15.45 30.76
CA GLU A 672 -4.96 -16.16 31.82
C GLU A 672 -6.36 -16.63 31.37
N PHE A 673 -7.04 -15.84 30.53
CA PHE A 673 -8.32 -16.20 29.93
C PHE A 673 -8.21 -16.99 28.60
N GLY A 674 -7.00 -17.43 28.23
CA GLY A 674 -6.76 -18.31 27.09
C GLY A 674 -6.65 -17.62 25.73
N GLY A 675 -6.69 -16.28 25.69
CA GLY A 675 -6.50 -15.49 24.47
C GLY A 675 -5.03 -15.34 24.07
N GLN A 676 -4.80 -14.76 22.90
CA GLN A 676 -3.49 -14.26 22.45
C GLN A 676 -3.49 -12.72 22.40
N VAL A 677 -2.32 -12.11 22.40
CA VAL A 677 -2.17 -10.65 22.31
C VAL A 677 -1.59 -10.28 20.96
N TYR A 678 -2.40 -9.61 20.15
CA TYR A 678 -1.97 -8.95 18.93
C TYR A 678 -1.58 -7.50 19.24
N MET A 679 -0.34 -7.14 18.94
CA MET A 679 0.13 -5.75 19.03
C MET A 679 0.16 -5.10 17.63
N ASP A 680 -0.55 -4.01 17.48
CA ASP A 680 -0.37 -3.09 16.36
C ASP A 680 0.96 -2.33 16.56
N GLY A 681 1.92 -2.62 15.69
CA GLY A 681 3.27 -2.05 15.71
C GLY A 681 3.43 -0.80 14.83
N ALA A 682 2.35 -0.14 14.40
CA ALA A 682 2.44 1.13 13.70
C ALA A 682 3.23 2.21 14.47
N ASN A 683 3.18 2.14 15.81
CA ASN A 683 3.84 3.08 16.72
C ASN A 683 5.23 2.60 17.20
N MET A 684 5.85 1.65 16.50
CA MET A 684 7.19 1.14 16.85
C MET A 684 8.29 2.20 16.83
N ASN A 685 8.08 3.38 16.20
CA ASN A 685 9.05 4.48 16.23
C ASN A 685 9.29 5.05 17.64
N ALA A 686 8.42 4.76 18.61
CA ALA A 686 8.63 5.08 20.02
C ALA A 686 9.29 3.94 20.81
N GLN A 687 9.49 2.77 20.20
CA GLN A 687 9.92 1.55 20.90
C GLN A 687 11.33 1.09 20.54
N VAL A 688 11.76 1.19 19.27
CA VAL A 688 12.99 0.57 18.78
C VAL A 688 14.20 0.94 19.65
N GLY A 689 14.82 -0.06 20.27
CA GLY A 689 16.00 0.11 21.14
C GLY A 689 15.71 0.53 22.59
N LEU A 690 14.44 0.81 22.93
CA LEU A 690 14.02 1.17 24.29
C LEU A 690 13.16 0.09 24.95
N THR A 691 12.25 -0.53 24.19
CA THR A 691 11.37 -1.65 24.59
C THR A 691 11.15 -2.56 23.37
N SER A 692 10.39 -3.64 23.52
CA SER A 692 9.96 -4.47 22.39
C SER A 692 8.57 -5.08 22.63
N PRO A 693 7.82 -5.41 21.56
CA PRO A 693 6.55 -6.14 21.64
C PRO A 693 6.63 -7.41 22.50
N ALA A 694 7.67 -8.24 22.34
CA ALA A 694 7.82 -9.45 23.13
C ALA A 694 8.05 -9.13 24.63
N THR A 695 8.74 -8.03 24.95
CA THR A 695 8.98 -7.63 26.35
C THR A 695 7.71 -7.18 27.06
N ILE A 696 6.75 -6.60 26.33
CA ILE A 696 5.45 -6.22 26.90
C ILE A 696 4.47 -7.41 26.98
N GLY A 697 4.80 -8.56 26.40
CA GLY A 697 3.98 -9.77 26.41
C GLY A 697 3.08 -9.96 25.18
N ALA A 698 3.36 -9.30 24.05
CA ALA A 698 2.64 -9.55 22.81
C ALA A 698 3.04 -10.92 22.19
N ASP A 699 2.09 -11.60 21.56
CA ASP A 699 2.33 -12.88 20.87
C ASP A 699 2.59 -12.69 19.38
N VAL A 700 1.98 -11.68 18.77
CA VAL A 700 2.16 -11.33 17.36
C VAL A 700 2.09 -9.83 17.19
N CYS A 701 2.88 -9.31 16.26
CA CYS A 701 2.90 -7.90 15.91
C CYS A 701 3.16 -7.72 14.43
N HIS A 702 2.41 -6.84 13.77
CA HIS A 702 2.84 -6.35 12.46
C HIS A 702 3.73 -5.11 12.61
N LEU A 703 4.61 -4.86 11.64
CA LEU A 703 5.39 -3.64 11.55
C LEU A 703 5.00 -2.86 10.29
N ASN A 704 4.81 -1.55 10.37
CA ASN A 704 4.72 -0.72 9.18
C ASN A 704 6.13 -0.31 8.73
N LEU A 705 6.71 -1.04 7.78
CA LEU A 705 8.02 -0.68 7.23
C LEU A 705 8.00 0.70 6.55
N HIS A 706 6.85 1.11 6.02
CA HIS A 706 6.56 2.41 5.41
C HIS A 706 6.25 3.54 6.41
N LYS A 707 6.46 3.27 7.69
CA LYS A 707 6.43 4.27 8.77
C LYS A 707 7.76 4.22 9.49
N THR A 708 7.97 3.20 10.32
CA THR A 708 9.12 3.11 11.21
C THR A 708 10.44 2.83 10.48
N PHE A 709 10.42 2.16 9.33
CA PHE A 709 11.63 1.65 8.65
C PHE A 709 11.78 2.18 7.22
N CYS A 710 11.44 3.46 7.03
CA CYS A 710 11.81 4.32 5.91
C CYS A 710 11.28 3.98 4.50
N ILE A 711 10.47 2.92 4.31
CA ILE A 711 9.80 2.74 3.00
C ILE A 711 8.97 4.00 2.72
N PRO A 712 9.04 4.60 1.52
CA PRO A 712 8.37 5.86 1.23
C PRO A 712 6.85 5.70 1.22
N HIS A 713 6.18 6.74 1.69
CA HIS A 713 4.73 6.83 1.81
C HIS A 713 4.00 6.78 0.47
N GLY A 714 4.64 7.20 -0.63
CA GLY A 714 4.20 6.97 -2.01
C GLY A 714 2.87 7.65 -2.40
N GLY A 715 2.45 8.69 -1.69
CA GLY A 715 1.14 9.31 -1.86
C GLY A 715 -0.03 8.48 -1.29
N GLY A 716 0.26 7.40 -0.55
CA GLY A 716 -0.72 6.45 -0.01
C GLY A 716 -0.40 4.97 -0.31
N GLY A 717 0.85 4.65 -0.63
CA GLY A 717 1.34 3.32 -0.99
C GLY A 717 2.51 3.38 -1.99
N PRO A 718 3.53 2.53 -1.89
CA PRO A 718 3.43 1.17 -1.34
C PRO A 718 3.63 1.05 0.17
N GLY A 719 3.27 -0.13 0.70
CA GLY A 719 3.59 -0.53 2.06
C GLY A 719 4.14 -1.95 2.12
N MET A 720 4.72 -2.29 3.26
CA MET A 720 4.98 -3.66 3.73
C MET A 720 4.59 -3.76 5.20
N GLY A 721 3.98 -4.88 5.56
CA GLY A 721 3.43 -5.15 6.88
C GLY A 721 3.88 -6.49 7.47
N PRO A 722 5.19 -6.80 7.53
CA PRO A 722 5.67 -8.08 8.03
C PRO A 722 5.18 -8.32 9.46
N ILE A 723 4.90 -9.58 9.78
CA ILE A 723 4.50 -10.00 11.12
C ILE A 723 5.62 -10.73 11.84
N GLY A 724 5.90 -10.32 13.07
CA GLY A 724 6.71 -11.06 14.02
C GLY A 724 5.84 -11.84 14.98
N VAL A 725 6.24 -13.07 15.29
CA VAL A 725 5.44 -13.98 16.11
C VAL A 725 6.27 -14.66 17.20
N ALA A 726 5.62 -14.93 18.33
CA ALA A 726 6.15 -15.70 19.44
C ALA A 726 6.36 -17.17 19.03
N PRO A 727 7.22 -17.93 19.73
CA PRO A 727 7.61 -19.29 19.34
C PRO A 727 6.44 -20.24 19.05
N GLN A 728 5.37 -20.15 19.83
CA GLN A 728 4.19 -21.02 19.68
C GLN A 728 3.41 -20.76 18.39
N LEU A 729 3.56 -19.57 17.79
CA LEU A 729 2.82 -19.14 16.61
C LEU A 729 3.59 -19.37 15.30
N VAL A 730 4.89 -19.65 15.36
CA VAL A 730 5.77 -19.86 14.19
C VAL A 730 5.23 -20.92 13.20
N PRO A 731 4.69 -22.07 13.63
CA PRO A 731 4.21 -23.09 12.68
C PRO A 731 3.03 -22.66 11.82
N PHE A 732 2.32 -21.58 12.20
CA PHE A 732 1.09 -21.14 11.55
C PHE A 732 1.27 -19.92 10.65
N LEU A 733 2.52 -19.48 10.43
CA LEU A 733 2.82 -18.35 9.54
C LEU A 733 2.30 -18.61 8.11
N PRO A 734 1.94 -17.55 7.36
CA PRO A 734 1.40 -17.69 6.01
C PRO A 734 2.30 -18.51 5.09
N GLY A 735 1.67 -19.39 4.31
CA GLY A 735 2.30 -20.21 3.26
C GLY A 735 2.13 -19.59 1.88
N HIS A 736 2.54 -20.31 0.82
CA HIS A 736 2.26 -19.90 -0.56
C HIS A 736 2.31 -21.10 -1.51
N VAL A 737 1.32 -21.24 -2.40
CA VAL A 737 1.20 -22.37 -3.35
C VAL A 737 2.43 -22.57 -4.25
N MET A 738 3.18 -21.50 -4.51
CA MET A 738 4.39 -21.55 -5.35
C MET A 738 5.68 -21.91 -4.59
N THR A 739 5.65 -22.05 -3.25
CA THR A 739 6.82 -22.44 -2.45
C THR A 739 6.78 -23.92 -2.07
N ASP A 740 7.93 -24.59 -1.99
CA ASP A 740 8.04 -26.03 -1.70
C ASP A 740 7.93 -26.40 -0.20
N SER A 741 7.42 -25.49 0.64
CA SER A 741 7.26 -25.77 2.08
C SER A 741 6.09 -26.72 2.33
N VAL A 742 6.33 -27.78 3.12
CA VAL A 742 5.33 -28.80 3.50
C VAL A 742 4.10 -28.20 4.20
N ASP A 743 4.24 -27.01 4.80
CA ASP A 743 3.16 -26.28 5.47
C ASP A 743 2.46 -25.25 4.57
N ALA A 744 2.89 -25.07 3.30
CA ALA A 744 2.26 -24.15 2.35
C ALA A 744 0.78 -24.45 2.13
N GLU A 745 0.39 -25.73 2.13
CA GLU A 745 -1.00 -26.16 1.92
C GLU A 745 -1.91 -25.96 3.16
N LYS A 746 -1.34 -25.73 4.36
CA LYS A 746 -2.11 -25.71 5.61
C LYS A 746 -2.58 -24.32 6.03
N HIS A 747 -1.82 -23.27 5.76
CA HIS A 747 -2.08 -21.93 6.29
C HIS A 747 -2.38 -20.87 5.21
N GLY A 748 -2.27 -21.26 3.93
CA GLY A 748 -2.64 -20.45 2.77
C GLY A 748 -1.83 -19.15 2.60
N ALA A 749 -2.03 -18.49 1.47
CA ALA A 749 -1.42 -17.18 1.21
C ALA A 749 -2.33 -16.01 1.64
N VAL A 750 -1.72 -14.94 2.14
CA VAL A 750 -2.39 -13.65 2.36
C VAL A 750 -2.11 -12.62 1.26
N SER A 751 -1.06 -12.81 0.47
CA SER A 751 -0.68 -11.95 -0.66
C SER A 751 -0.30 -12.79 -1.88
N ALA A 752 -0.41 -12.21 -3.08
CA ALA A 752 -0.16 -12.94 -4.33
C ALA A 752 1.33 -13.29 -4.58
N GLY A 753 2.24 -12.50 -4.01
CA GLY A 753 3.67 -12.80 -4.00
C GLY A 753 4.09 -13.46 -2.69
N PRO A 754 5.01 -14.45 -2.69
CA PRO A 754 5.40 -15.19 -1.50
C PRO A 754 6.07 -14.32 -0.42
N VAL A 755 6.62 -13.17 -0.83
CA VAL A 755 7.31 -12.19 0.03
C VAL A 755 6.71 -10.78 -0.17
N GLY A 756 5.45 -10.71 -0.61
CA GLY A 756 4.78 -9.44 -0.90
C GLY A 756 5.55 -8.59 -1.91
N SER A 757 5.82 -7.33 -1.55
CA SER A 757 6.58 -6.36 -2.35
C SER A 757 8.07 -6.43 -2.04
N ALA A 758 8.78 -7.40 -2.61
CA ALA A 758 10.11 -7.78 -2.12
C ALA A 758 11.21 -6.76 -2.40
N ASN A 759 11.22 -6.05 -3.53
CA ASN A 759 12.30 -5.10 -3.85
C ASN A 759 12.42 -3.93 -2.85
N ILE A 760 11.30 -3.45 -2.30
CA ILE A 760 11.27 -2.34 -1.33
C ILE A 760 11.72 -2.76 0.08
N LEU A 761 11.90 -4.06 0.34
CA LEU A 761 12.56 -4.52 1.58
C LEU A 761 14.02 -4.05 1.67
N ALA A 762 14.65 -3.75 0.53
CA ALA A 762 16.00 -3.18 0.48
C ALA A 762 16.11 -1.84 1.23
N ILE A 763 15.03 -1.04 1.28
CA ILE A 763 15.00 0.25 1.97
C ILE A 763 15.15 0.05 3.48
N SER A 764 14.31 -0.80 4.07
CA SER A 764 14.39 -1.08 5.50
C SER A 764 15.66 -1.83 5.89
N TYR A 765 16.19 -2.67 4.99
CA TYR A 765 17.52 -3.27 5.17
C TYR A 765 18.61 -2.18 5.22
N ALA A 766 18.59 -1.24 4.28
CA ALA A 766 19.54 -0.13 4.22
C ALA A 766 19.50 0.71 5.50
N TYR A 767 18.30 1.10 5.94
CA TYR A 767 18.10 1.86 7.18
C TYR A 767 18.72 1.16 8.38
N ILE A 768 18.42 -0.12 8.60
CA ILE A 768 18.95 -0.88 9.74
C ILE A 768 20.47 -1.06 9.64
N ALA A 769 21.00 -1.36 8.44
CA ALA A 769 22.43 -1.55 8.21
C ALA A 769 23.24 -0.26 8.46
N MET A 770 22.72 0.89 8.04
CA MET A 770 23.39 2.18 8.18
C MET A 770 23.21 2.82 9.55
N MET A 771 22.10 2.53 10.25
CA MET A 771 21.86 3.06 11.60
C MET A 771 22.53 2.24 12.69
N GLY A 772 22.60 0.91 12.52
CA GLY A 772 23.03 -0.01 13.58
C GLY A 772 22.18 0.10 14.86
N ALA A 773 22.61 -0.56 15.93
CA ALA A 773 21.88 -0.56 17.21
C ALA A 773 21.76 0.84 17.84
N ASP A 774 22.86 1.59 17.87
CA ASP A 774 22.92 2.89 18.54
C ASP A 774 22.13 3.95 17.76
N GLY A 775 22.29 4.04 16.44
CA GLY A 775 21.57 4.99 15.61
C GLY A 775 20.05 4.78 15.67
N LEU A 776 19.59 3.53 15.64
CA LEU A 776 18.17 3.19 15.78
C LEU A 776 17.63 3.57 17.17
N THR A 777 18.41 3.34 18.22
CA THR A 777 18.00 3.73 19.57
C THR A 777 17.93 5.25 19.70
N GLN A 778 18.89 5.98 19.15
CA GLN A 778 18.89 7.44 19.15
C GLN A 778 17.75 8.03 18.31
N ALA A 779 17.39 7.43 17.18
CA ALA A 779 16.21 7.81 16.39
C ALA A 779 14.95 7.83 17.27
N THR A 780 14.68 6.72 17.97
CA THR A 780 13.55 6.61 18.90
C THR A 780 13.60 7.67 20.00
N LYS A 781 14.77 7.91 20.59
CA LYS A 781 14.93 8.94 21.64
C LYS A 781 14.67 10.34 21.11
N THR A 782 15.15 10.66 19.92
CA THR A 782 14.97 11.96 19.26
C THR A 782 13.51 12.17 18.83
N ALA A 783 12.81 11.13 18.36
CA ALA A 783 11.38 11.23 18.06
C ALA A 783 10.56 11.64 19.31
N ILE A 784 10.87 11.02 20.46
CA ILE A 784 10.24 11.37 21.76
C ILE A 784 10.64 12.80 22.19
N LEU A 785 11.90 13.18 22.01
CA LEU A 785 12.39 14.53 22.30
C LEU A 785 11.63 15.58 21.48
N ASN A 786 11.53 15.38 20.17
CA ASN A 786 10.89 16.30 19.24
C ASN A 786 9.40 16.49 19.60
N ALA A 787 8.67 15.39 19.88
CA ALA A 787 7.27 15.46 20.28
C ALA A 787 7.07 16.22 21.60
N ASN A 788 7.88 15.93 22.62
CA ASN A 788 7.79 16.62 23.92
C ASN A 788 8.25 18.08 23.85
N TYR A 789 9.15 18.42 22.92
CA TYR A 789 9.53 19.81 22.67
C TYR A 789 8.36 20.62 22.09
N ILE A 790 7.69 20.12 21.05
CA ILE A 790 6.50 20.77 20.50
C ILE A 790 5.41 20.87 21.58
N LYS A 791 5.16 19.80 22.34
CA LYS A 791 4.22 19.81 23.47
C LYS A 791 4.48 20.99 24.41
N SER A 792 5.71 21.08 24.92
CA SER A 792 6.10 22.08 25.93
C SER A 792 5.99 23.51 25.41
N ARG A 793 6.15 23.71 24.09
CA ARG A 793 5.99 25.02 23.44
C ARG A 793 4.52 25.40 23.20
N LEU A 794 3.64 24.42 23.00
CA LEU A 794 2.21 24.66 22.70
C LEU A 794 1.30 24.63 23.94
N GLU A 795 1.66 23.93 25.01
CA GLU A 795 0.76 23.60 26.13
C GLU A 795 0.17 24.79 26.91
N LYS A 796 0.72 26.00 26.75
CA LYS A 796 0.16 27.24 27.33
C LYS A 796 -1.00 27.82 26.53
N GLU A 797 -1.06 27.51 25.24
CA GLU A 797 -1.97 28.11 24.27
C GLU A 797 -2.96 27.09 23.69
N PHE A 798 -2.56 25.81 23.70
CA PHE A 798 -3.34 24.67 23.26
C PHE A 798 -3.44 23.64 24.40
N SER A 799 -4.63 23.09 24.61
CA SER A 799 -4.79 21.97 25.53
C SER A 799 -4.23 20.69 24.92
N ILE A 800 -3.35 20.01 25.64
CA ILE A 800 -2.82 18.70 25.26
C ILE A 800 -3.72 17.65 25.89
N LEU A 801 -4.37 16.84 25.05
CA LEU A 801 -5.51 16.04 25.49
C LEU A 801 -5.12 14.89 26.42
N TYR A 802 -4.00 14.21 26.12
CA TYR A 802 -3.52 13.06 26.89
C TYR A 802 -2.02 13.16 27.15
N THR A 803 -1.60 12.71 28.33
CA THR A 803 -0.18 12.61 28.72
C THR A 803 0.02 11.40 29.61
N GLY A 804 1.21 10.79 29.57
CA GLY A 804 1.60 9.74 30.52
C GLY A 804 1.69 10.26 31.96
N SER A 805 1.91 9.35 32.92
CA SER A 805 1.88 9.60 34.38
C SER A 805 2.80 10.73 34.86
N LYS A 806 3.88 11.03 34.13
CA LYS A 806 4.83 12.12 34.41
C LYS A 806 4.67 13.33 33.48
N GLY A 807 3.52 13.48 32.82
CA GLY A 807 3.21 14.61 31.95
C GLY A 807 3.95 14.62 30.60
N ARG A 808 4.46 13.47 30.16
CA ARG A 808 5.19 13.30 28.90
C ARG A 808 4.33 12.59 27.84
N CYS A 809 4.58 12.88 26.58
CA CYS A 809 4.07 12.08 25.46
C CYS A 809 5.16 11.13 24.93
N ALA A 810 4.77 10.16 24.11
CA ALA A 810 5.67 9.27 23.40
C ALA A 810 6.27 9.99 22.17
N HIS A 811 6.10 9.45 20.97
CA HIS A 811 6.55 10.04 19.69
C HIS A 811 5.52 10.98 19.06
N GLU A 812 4.29 11.03 19.59
CA GLU A 812 3.19 11.84 19.08
C GLU A 812 2.32 12.39 20.21
N MET A 813 1.46 13.38 19.91
CA MET A 813 0.55 13.99 20.88
C MET A 813 -0.74 14.51 20.23
N ILE A 814 -1.81 14.68 21.02
CA ILE A 814 -3.08 15.23 20.55
C ILE A 814 -3.29 16.64 21.11
N VAL A 815 -3.50 17.60 20.22
CA VAL A 815 -3.94 18.96 20.52
C VAL A 815 -5.46 19.02 20.42
N ASP A 816 -6.11 19.45 21.51
CA ASP A 816 -7.56 19.59 21.57
C ASP A 816 -8.01 20.94 20.97
N CYS A 817 -8.65 20.87 19.81
CA CYS A 817 -9.20 22.04 19.12
C CYS A 817 -10.70 22.25 19.39
N ARG A 818 -11.36 21.32 20.09
CA ARG A 818 -12.82 21.35 20.30
C ARG A 818 -13.31 22.61 21.04
N PRO A 819 -12.58 23.17 22.04
CA PRO A 819 -12.99 24.40 22.69
C PRO A 819 -13.15 25.60 21.74
N PHE A 820 -12.36 25.66 20.66
CA PHE A 820 -12.40 26.79 19.71
C PHE A 820 -13.69 26.86 18.90
N LYS A 821 -14.43 25.74 18.79
CA LYS A 821 -15.76 25.75 18.18
C LYS A 821 -16.75 26.56 19.02
N GLN A 822 -16.64 26.48 20.34
CA GLN A 822 -17.53 27.21 21.26
C GLN A 822 -17.10 28.67 21.39
N SER A 823 -15.79 28.95 21.52
CA SER A 823 -15.29 30.30 21.76
C SER A 823 -15.27 31.16 20.49
N ALA A 824 -14.83 30.61 19.36
CA ALA A 824 -14.57 31.33 18.12
C ALA A 824 -15.39 30.83 16.92
N GLY A 825 -16.10 29.71 17.03
CA GLY A 825 -16.73 29.05 15.88
C GLY A 825 -15.73 28.40 14.93
N VAL A 826 -14.49 28.18 15.38
CA VAL A 826 -13.39 27.59 14.61
C VAL A 826 -13.34 26.08 14.83
N GLU A 827 -13.23 25.31 13.76
CA GLU A 827 -13.10 23.86 13.81
C GLU A 827 -11.66 23.42 13.51
N ALA A 828 -11.30 22.18 13.88
CA ALA A 828 -9.97 21.64 13.57
C ALA A 828 -9.65 21.65 12.07
N GLU A 829 -10.67 21.51 11.21
CA GLU A 829 -10.52 21.63 9.76
C GLU A 829 -10.10 23.05 9.33
N ASP A 830 -10.61 24.11 9.96
CA ASP A 830 -10.19 25.48 9.64
C ASP A 830 -8.70 25.68 9.93
N ILE A 831 -8.21 25.14 11.05
CA ILE A 831 -6.78 25.15 11.42
C ILE A 831 -5.98 24.35 10.39
N ALA A 832 -6.45 23.17 10.01
CA ALA A 832 -5.81 22.32 9.02
C ALA A 832 -5.67 23.01 7.66
N LYS A 833 -6.73 23.69 7.18
CA LYS A 833 -6.68 24.45 5.94
C LYS A 833 -5.80 25.70 6.06
N ARG A 834 -5.82 26.36 7.22
CA ARG A 834 -5.00 27.56 7.44
C ARG A 834 -3.50 27.24 7.46
N LEU A 835 -3.09 26.09 7.98
CA LEU A 835 -1.69 25.64 7.93
C LEU A 835 -1.11 25.58 6.51
N MET A 836 -1.93 25.36 5.49
CA MET A 836 -1.49 25.39 4.09
C MET A 836 -0.96 26.78 3.69
N ASP A 837 -1.57 27.85 4.20
CA ASP A 837 -1.10 29.22 3.94
C ASP A 837 0.24 29.50 4.61
N TYR A 838 0.54 28.77 5.70
CA TYR A 838 1.82 28.76 6.42
C TYR A 838 2.86 27.82 5.81
N GLY A 839 2.54 27.13 4.70
CA GLY A 839 3.44 26.22 4.01
C GLY A 839 3.55 24.83 4.66
N PHE A 840 2.54 24.40 5.42
CA PHE A 840 2.52 23.09 6.06
C PHE A 840 1.34 22.23 5.62
N HIS A 841 1.59 20.93 5.49
CA HIS A 841 0.51 19.94 5.53
C HIS A 841 -0.03 19.85 6.96
N ALA A 842 -1.34 19.69 7.11
CA ALA A 842 -1.94 19.52 8.42
C ALA A 842 -1.50 18.22 9.12
N PRO A 843 -1.45 18.18 10.45
CA PRO A 843 -1.37 16.94 11.22
C PRO A 843 -2.59 16.04 10.98
N THR A 844 -2.59 14.85 11.59
CA THR A 844 -3.71 13.92 11.47
C THR A 844 -4.97 14.55 12.08
N LEU A 845 -6.02 14.67 11.27
CA LEU A 845 -7.23 15.42 11.60
C LEU A 845 -8.33 14.48 12.12
N SER A 846 -8.91 14.82 13.27
CA SER A 846 -10.11 14.17 13.84
C SER A 846 -10.00 12.66 14.10
N PHE A 847 -8.77 12.15 14.24
CA PHE A 847 -8.49 10.78 14.65
C PHE A 847 -7.31 10.79 15.65
N PRO A 848 -7.34 9.97 16.72
CA PRO A 848 -8.43 9.08 17.14
C PRO A 848 -9.62 9.80 17.80
N VAL A 849 -9.50 11.09 18.11
CA VAL A 849 -10.57 11.91 18.71
C VAL A 849 -11.12 12.90 17.69
N ALA A 850 -12.44 12.94 17.53
CA ALA A 850 -13.09 13.86 16.60
C ALA A 850 -12.86 15.33 17.02
N GLY A 851 -12.51 16.18 16.05
CA GLY A 851 -12.30 17.62 16.29
C GLY A 851 -10.95 17.98 16.90
N THR A 852 -9.95 17.09 16.87
CA THR A 852 -8.58 17.33 17.35
C THR A 852 -7.55 17.23 16.22
N LEU A 853 -6.30 17.60 16.53
CA LEU A 853 -5.14 17.38 15.67
C LEU A 853 -4.12 16.49 16.38
N MET A 854 -3.64 15.44 15.71
CA MET A 854 -2.61 14.55 16.24
C MET A 854 -1.28 14.77 15.49
N ILE A 855 -0.25 15.18 16.25
CA ILE A 855 1.03 15.67 15.75
C ILE A 855 2.13 14.66 16.06
N GLU A 856 2.85 14.24 15.03
CA GLU A 856 4.05 13.40 15.11
C GLU A 856 5.16 14.02 14.25
N PRO A 857 6.23 14.58 14.86
CA PRO A 857 7.30 15.26 14.12
C PRO A 857 8.39 14.32 13.59
N THR A 858 8.49 13.10 14.13
CA THR A 858 9.62 12.16 13.90
C THR A 858 10.98 12.70 14.35
N GLU A 859 12.00 11.87 14.21
CA GLU A 859 13.39 12.17 14.56
C GLU A 859 14.16 12.95 13.48
N SER A 860 13.64 12.99 12.25
CA SER A 860 14.37 13.53 11.09
C SER A 860 14.29 15.04 10.96
N GLU A 861 13.34 15.68 11.65
CA GLU A 861 13.12 17.12 11.57
C GLU A 861 14.04 17.89 12.52
N ASN A 862 14.71 18.89 11.96
CA ASN A 862 15.63 19.74 12.72
C ASN A 862 14.89 20.80 13.55
N LEU A 863 15.59 21.41 14.51
CA LEU A 863 14.98 22.38 15.45
C LEU A 863 14.35 23.58 14.74
N ASP A 864 14.94 24.07 13.65
CA ASP A 864 14.41 25.21 12.90
C ASP A 864 13.05 24.88 12.29
N GLU A 865 12.89 23.67 11.73
CA GLU A 865 11.61 23.24 11.17
C GLU A 865 10.54 23.02 12.24
N LEU A 866 10.91 22.41 13.37
CA LEU A 866 10.02 22.29 14.53
C LEU A 866 9.53 23.67 15.00
N ASN A 867 10.44 24.66 15.06
CA ASN A 867 10.09 26.03 15.43
C ASN A 867 9.16 26.70 14.40
N ARG A 868 9.40 26.55 13.10
CA ARG A 868 8.50 27.09 12.06
C ARG A 868 7.07 26.55 12.22
N PHE A 869 6.94 25.25 12.46
CA PHE A 869 5.62 24.62 12.67
C PHE A 869 4.95 25.10 13.97
N ILE A 870 5.70 25.18 15.07
CA ILE A 870 5.20 25.73 16.34
C ILE A 870 4.74 27.18 16.17
N ASP A 871 5.56 28.01 15.54
CA ASP A 871 5.27 29.44 15.34
C ASP A 871 4.06 29.64 14.42
N ALA A 872 3.85 28.76 13.42
CA ALA A 872 2.64 28.74 12.61
C ALA A 872 1.39 28.43 13.45
N LEU A 873 1.43 27.40 14.31
CA LEU A 873 0.30 27.08 15.20
C LEU A 873 0.03 28.18 16.23
N LEU A 874 1.08 28.79 16.81
CA LEU A 874 0.93 29.91 17.74
C LEU A 874 0.37 31.16 17.03
N SER A 875 0.80 31.42 15.80
CA SER A 875 0.23 32.50 14.99
C SER A 875 -1.25 32.24 14.67
N ILE A 876 -1.62 31.01 14.31
CA ILE A 876 -3.02 30.62 14.13
C ILE A 876 -3.81 30.76 15.44
N ARG A 877 -3.22 30.47 16.60
CA ARG A 877 -3.87 30.70 17.90
C ARG A 877 -4.21 32.17 18.09
N GLU A 878 -3.33 33.09 17.70
CA GLU A 878 -3.62 34.53 17.74
C GLU A 878 -4.74 34.91 16.77
N GLU A 879 -4.78 34.33 15.56
CA GLU A 879 -5.92 34.50 14.64
C GLU A 879 -7.25 34.01 15.24
N ILE A 880 -7.23 32.94 16.04
CA ILE A 880 -8.40 32.49 16.81
C ILE A 880 -8.76 33.53 17.89
N LYS A 881 -7.78 34.10 18.62
CA LYS A 881 -8.03 35.14 19.64
C LYS A 881 -8.66 36.38 19.04
N GLU A 882 -8.29 36.77 17.83
CA GLU A 882 -8.92 37.88 17.10
C GLU A 882 -10.42 37.66 16.88
N ILE A 883 -10.86 36.41 16.69
CA ILE A 883 -12.28 36.09 16.60
C ILE A 883 -12.93 36.08 17.99
N GLU A 884 -12.26 35.50 18.99
CA GLU A 884 -12.73 35.45 20.39
C GLU A 884 -12.96 36.85 20.97
N ASN A 885 -12.09 37.81 20.64
CA ASN A 885 -12.16 39.18 21.13
C ASN A 885 -12.97 40.14 20.23
N GLY A 886 -13.46 39.68 19.07
CA GLY A 886 -14.27 40.45 18.14
C GLY A 886 -13.49 41.38 17.19
N SER A 887 -12.17 41.25 17.10
CA SER A 887 -11.34 41.98 16.13
C SER A 887 -11.44 41.43 14.70
N ALA A 888 -11.85 40.17 14.54
CA ALA A 888 -12.13 39.54 13.25
C ALA A 888 -13.58 39.01 13.22
N ASP A 889 -14.22 39.08 12.05
CA ASP A 889 -15.57 38.53 11.86
C ASP A 889 -15.57 37.00 12.04
N LYS A 890 -16.63 36.43 12.62
CA LYS A 890 -16.72 34.99 12.91
C LYS A 890 -16.84 34.11 11.65
N ALA A 891 -17.44 34.63 10.58
CA ALA A 891 -17.74 33.89 9.35
C ALA A 891 -16.78 34.24 8.20
N ASN A 892 -16.24 35.46 8.17
CA ASN A 892 -15.38 35.96 7.10
C ASN A 892 -14.02 36.42 7.67
N ASN A 893 -13.13 35.45 7.84
CA ASN A 893 -11.78 35.66 8.37
C ASN A 893 -10.79 34.72 7.66
N VAL A 894 -9.52 34.88 8.00
CA VAL A 894 -8.42 34.10 7.41
C VAL A 894 -8.57 32.58 7.62
N LEU A 895 -9.11 32.14 8.76
CA LEU A 895 -9.31 30.71 9.07
C LEU A 895 -10.45 30.11 8.25
N LYS A 896 -11.59 30.82 8.15
CA LYS A 896 -12.77 30.34 7.41
C LYS A 896 -12.59 30.34 5.90
N ASN A 897 -11.79 31.25 5.37
CA ASN A 897 -11.57 31.33 3.94
C ASN A 897 -10.23 30.72 3.48
N ALA A 898 -9.49 30.04 4.36
CA ALA A 898 -8.32 29.27 4.00
C ALA A 898 -8.70 27.97 3.27
N PRO A 899 -7.87 27.46 2.36
CA PRO A 899 -6.59 28.04 1.92
C PRO A 899 -6.76 29.16 0.88
N HIS A 900 -5.75 30.02 0.77
CA HIS A 900 -5.71 31.14 -0.17
C HIS A 900 -4.84 30.80 -1.39
N THR A 901 -5.49 30.61 -2.55
CA THR A 901 -4.79 30.31 -3.81
C THR A 901 -4.16 31.54 -4.44
N GLN A 902 -3.23 31.30 -5.37
CA GLN A 902 -2.63 32.37 -6.18
C GLN A 902 -3.71 33.18 -6.91
N SER A 903 -4.70 32.51 -7.51
CA SER A 903 -5.80 33.13 -8.25
C SER A 903 -6.65 34.06 -7.37
N VAL A 904 -6.97 33.63 -6.15
CA VAL A 904 -7.74 34.45 -5.18
C VAL A 904 -6.98 35.73 -4.82
N VAL A 905 -5.66 35.65 -4.69
CA VAL A 905 -4.82 36.78 -4.26
C VAL A 905 -4.61 37.81 -5.35
N ILE A 906 -4.48 37.39 -6.62
CA ILE A 906 -4.30 38.30 -7.75
C ILE A 906 -5.61 38.88 -8.29
N SER A 907 -6.77 38.41 -7.81
CA SER A 907 -8.08 38.96 -8.17
C SER A 907 -8.10 40.48 -7.98
N GLY A 908 -8.61 41.22 -8.97
CA GLY A 908 -8.61 42.69 -8.95
C GLY A 908 -9.36 43.28 -7.76
N GLU A 909 -10.47 42.65 -7.36
CA GLU A 909 -11.28 43.04 -6.20
C GLU A 909 -10.92 42.18 -4.98
N TRP A 910 -10.74 42.82 -3.81
CA TRP A 910 -10.47 42.15 -2.55
C TRP A 910 -11.48 42.60 -1.49
N THR A 911 -12.51 41.79 -1.28
CA THR A 911 -13.65 42.08 -0.40
C THR A 911 -13.52 41.47 1.00
N ARG A 912 -12.35 40.91 1.33
CA ARG A 912 -12.09 40.24 2.61
C ARG A 912 -11.59 41.26 3.65
N PRO A 913 -12.03 41.19 4.92
CA PRO A 913 -11.75 42.21 5.95
C PRO A 913 -10.34 42.09 6.57
N TYR A 914 -9.38 41.56 5.81
CA TYR A 914 -7.99 41.35 6.20
C TYR A 914 -7.09 41.51 4.97
N SER A 915 -5.81 41.80 5.14
CA SER A 915 -4.93 42.05 3.99
C SER A 915 -4.56 40.76 3.23
N ARG A 916 -4.22 40.91 1.94
CA ARG A 916 -3.62 39.83 1.15
C ARG A 916 -2.32 39.32 1.78
N GLU A 917 -1.50 40.20 2.34
CA GLU A 917 -0.27 39.81 3.04
C GLU A 917 -0.57 38.88 4.23
N LYS A 918 -1.57 39.23 5.06
CA LYS A 918 -2.00 38.35 6.15
C LYS A 918 -2.51 37.00 5.63
N ALA A 919 -3.18 36.99 4.48
CA ALA A 919 -3.70 35.78 3.88
C ALA A 919 -2.58 34.81 3.47
N VAL A 920 -1.53 35.27 2.78
CA VAL A 920 -0.55 34.37 2.14
C VAL A 920 0.88 34.44 2.64
N PHE A 921 1.24 35.48 3.39
CA PHE A 921 2.54 35.65 4.03
C PHE A 921 2.39 36.00 5.53
N PRO A 922 1.67 35.17 6.32
CA PRO A 922 1.42 35.48 7.73
C PRO A 922 2.69 35.50 8.61
N LEU A 923 3.77 34.86 8.16
CA LEU A 923 5.09 34.87 8.80
C LEU A 923 6.19 35.10 7.74
N GLU A 924 7.31 35.68 8.18
CA GLU A 924 8.36 36.17 7.28
C GLU A 924 9.03 35.04 6.46
N TYR A 925 9.22 33.85 7.05
CA TYR A 925 9.87 32.72 6.35
C TYR A 925 9.13 32.29 5.08
N ILE A 926 7.81 32.53 5.00
CA ILE A 926 6.97 32.11 3.88
C ILE A 926 7.28 32.93 2.63
N LYS A 927 7.75 34.19 2.78
CA LYS A 927 8.14 35.05 1.65
C LYS A 927 9.33 34.49 0.88
N ALA A 928 10.22 33.75 1.56
CA ALA A 928 11.40 33.16 0.93
C ALA A 928 11.07 31.90 0.11
N ASN A 929 10.07 31.12 0.52
CA ASN A 929 9.70 29.87 -0.15
C ASN A 929 8.19 29.60 0.00
N LYS A 930 7.37 30.22 -0.86
CA LYS A 930 5.92 30.05 -0.83
C LYS A 930 5.50 28.81 -1.63
N PHE A 931 4.93 27.84 -0.93
CA PHE A 931 4.10 26.81 -1.55
C PHE A 931 2.67 27.35 -1.74
N TRP A 932 2.10 27.17 -2.93
CA TRP A 932 0.75 27.64 -3.25
C TRP A 932 -0.26 26.50 -3.23
N PRO A 933 -1.32 26.59 -2.42
CA PRO A 933 -2.48 25.71 -2.56
C PRO A 933 -3.05 25.82 -3.98
N SER A 934 -3.30 24.67 -4.61
CA SER A 934 -3.66 24.60 -6.03
C SER A 934 -5.13 24.96 -6.29
N VAL A 935 -5.98 24.71 -5.28
CA VAL A 935 -7.41 25.02 -5.29
C VAL A 935 -7.80 25.58 -3.92
N SER A 936 -8.92 26.31 -3.88
CA SER A 936 -9.47 26.82 -2.62
C SER A 936 -10.13 25.68 -1.83
N ARG A 937 -10.77 25.98 -0.70
CA ARG A 937 -11.36 24.94 0.16
C ARG A 937 -12.33 24.05 -0.60
N ILE A 938 -12.15 22.73 -0.52
CA ILE A 938 -12.94 21.78 -1.31
C ILE A 938 -14.35 21.59 -0.73
N ASN A 939 -15.35 21.57 -1.62
CA ASN A 939 -16.72 21.21 -1.25
C ASN A 939 -16.90 19.68 -1.28
N SER A 940 -16.58 19.03 -0.17
CA SER A 940 -16.68 17.58 -0.02
C SER A 940 -18.09 17.02 -0.26
N ALA A 941 -19.13 17.68 0.26
CA ALA A 941 -20.51 17.21 0.15
C ALA A 941 -21.08 17.34 -1.28
N HIS A 942 -20.62 18.31 -2.06
CA HIS A 942 -20.99 18.44 -3.47
C HIS A 942 -20.52 17.22 -4.28
N GLY A 943 -19.24 16.85 -4.16
CA GLY A 943 -18.66 15.73 -4.89
C GLY A 943 -19.31 14.38 -4.55
N ASP A 944 -19.64 14.13 -3.28
CA ASP A 944 -20.31 12.89 -2.89
C ASP A 944 -21.77 12.80 -3.41
N ARG A 945 -22.44 13.95 -3.65
CA ARG A 945 -23.78 14.00 -4.27
C ARG A 945 -23.72 13.90 -5.80
N ASN A 946 -22.67 14.44 -6.41
CA ASN A 946 -22.45 14.49 -7.86
C ASN A 946 -21.22 13.66 -8.23
N LEU A 947 -21.30 12.35 -7.98
CA LEU A 947 -20.14 11.47 -8.09
C LEU A 947 -19.68 11.34 -9.55
N VAL A 948 -18.48 11.85 -9.84
CA VAL A 948 -17.79 11.69 -11.12
C VAL A 948 -16.39 11.15 -10.86
N CYS A 949 -16.12 9.92 -11.29
CA CYS A 949 -14.91 9.16 -10.95
C CYS A 949 -14.02 8.83 -12.16
N ALA A 950 -14.20 9.57 -13.26
CA ALA A 950 -13.35 9.52 -14.45
C ALA A 950 -13.03 10.95 -14.91
N CYS A 951 -12.05 11.09 -15.81
CA CYS A 951 -11.75 12.36 -16.46
C CYS A 951 -12.95 12.84 -17.28
N GLU A 952 -13.47 14.01 -16.94
CA GLU A 952 -14.56 14.64 -17.68
C GLU A 952 -14.08 15.15 -19.04
N PRO A 953 -14.97 15.33 -20.04
CA PRO A 953 -14.62 16.05 -21.26
C PRO A 953 -14.01 17.42 -20.93
N THR A 954 -12.99 17.85 -21.69
CA THR A 954 -12.35 19.15 -21.50
C THR A 954 -13.35 20.32 -21.54
N SER A 955 -14.41 20.21 -22.33
CA SER A 955 -15.50 21.19 -22.40
C SER A 955 -16.24 21.42 -21.08
N SER A 956 -16.17 20.48 -20.14
CA SER A 956 -16.82 20.61 -18.82
C SER A 956 -16.08 21.56 -17.88
N TYR A 957 -14.84 21.93 -18.20
CA TYR A 957 -13.99 22.77 -17.35
C TYR A 957 -13.05 23.73 -18.13
N ALA A 958 -13.32 23.95 -19.41
CA ALA A 958 -12.57 24.86 -20.29
C ALA A 958 -13.06 26.30 -20.20
#